data_AF-A0A151Z582-F1
#
_entry.id   AF-A0A151Z582-F1
#
_cell.length_a   1.000
_cell.length_b   1.000
_cell.length_c   1.000
_cell.angle_alpha   90.00
_cell.angle_beta   90.00
_cell.angle_gamma   90.00
#
_symmetry.space_group_name_H-M   'P 1'
#
loop_
_entity.id
_entity.type
_entity.pdbx_description
1 polymer ?
#
loop_
_entity_poly.entity_id
_entity_poly.type
_entity_poly.pdbx_seq_one_letter_code
_entity_poly.pdbx_strand_id
1 'polypeptide(L)'
;MFVLQIHSVTFYNSSSQTKARNVFIDISNENQPSRRYFVGRFSTSSTKSCESIIHISKTPITLHLLYGPLMYHDFGPQTIYDFLYEDKHNLGRKKFLTFGRRGPLYHVCYSISPVKYSYGFSLNRISCLKQITSSKDELYAEVEFNHSTQSIGPGPTNRYHLGSFLSHDITEIHSVHNLTFSTLVNFVITFYVKTTLAEYLLGTLKFTPVHEVNLNLNSMKSTSSPKLEQSIPQQQQQLHHTTNSNSNNNNSNNNNNSNSNNSQDNGIIDISIEKDKGGLYCIRGQDEKIHTFLQNDSTITKKITLTSEGKGSYEFIFTLTKNDSLMLLSNNNETSQLNEVENIDFNPTNNSGNHLHHHHHHPSQHQHHLNNKHYLQNGNSTIASHLHPNEFNENDISNQTFNLLTENNECEILIDGLQTFRRYYEVMMNAEHSISILAWELSLSFGLILTKNVVSELPMFVDPLSKWITLEDVLITKVLKGVDVRIIVWRHELISHLTRFLYLGEVTIEREVAKLERRCKKLGVQCNVFHTTHNMPGPDSSFANLSSPSNSPSITVIIVGNPLGILSSHHEKLVLIDGECPDHAVAFTGGFDIARGRYDQPLHQIPKPYLPPMKPGSNINTTTPAAGGQDSDNYNSPPPRYSGRNVQPILRQIRFLWHDIQIMLKGPSAQHLRLHFHQRWIHAFSQNISLTRNTSLQVIPTAEYCTKKHQPSNLAVKVVHSDPAPLYKQCSVRLFRTWKGVLDSNMLFDDYAKMILNAKESIYIEHQYPFQNFTLTYYMCEALKANPKLHLLIVTPVKTDLPSGLVGELFDWSQDHIIKHLHLVYSIAPERVGIYGLVRQDEVTNRLKPIYIHSKLFIVDDITFNVGSTNMDNMSFFHSSELCASIMEPRLARETRTRLAKEHLGSHYQESMSNSFLEMFNGFKRVSDENNERLKFGRLLIGRPVSLAPVEKYELILKKIYYPNKLTKLLFKMGVDTEEYLSKMFNPVQWMSKMLKPKL
;
A
#
# COMPACT_ATOMS: atom_id res chain seq x y z
N MET A 1 -16.67 13.91 -2.29
CA MET A 1 -17.08 12.97 -1.24
C MET A 1 -18.23 12.18 -1.79
N PHE A 2 -18.22 10.86 -1.61
CA PHE A 2 -19.17 9.96 -2.22
C PHE A 2 -19.81 9.09 -1.15
N VAL A 3 -21.08 8.76 -1.37
CA VAL A 3 -21.88 7.86 -0.56
C VAL A 3 -21.92 6.51 -1.26
N LEU A 4 -21.31 5.50 -0.64
CA LEU A 4 -21.54 4.09 -0.94
C LEU A 4 -22.78 3.64 -0.18
N GLN A 5 -23.77 3.09 -0.88
CA GLN A 5 -24.91 2.42 -0.28
C GLN A 5 -24.87 0.94 -0.64
N ILE A 6 -24.92 0.06 0.35
CA ILE A 6 -25.13 -1.38 0.11
C ILE A 6 -26.64 -1.62 0.07
N HIS A 7 -27.16 -2.16 -1.01
CA HIS A 7 -28.58 -2.43 -1.18
C HIS A 7 -28.96 -3.80 -0.63
N SER A 8 -28.14 -4.81 -0.90
CA SER A 8 -28.44 -6.17 -0.47
C SER A 8 -27.21 -7.08 -0.52
N VAL A 9 -27.30 -8.19 0.20
CA VAL A 9 -26.37 -9.31 0.10
C VAL A 9 -27.16 -10.55 -0.28
N THR A 10 -26.83 -11.14 -1.42
CA THR A 10 -27.44 -12.38 -1.91
C THR A 10 -26.49 -13.53 -1.75
N PHE A 11 -26.92 -14.55 -1.02
CA PHE A 11 -26.22 -15.81 -0.88
C PHE A 11 -26.75 -16.81 -1.90
N TYR A 12 -25.87 -17.41 -2.68
CA TYR A 12 -26.16 -18.53 -3.58
C TYR A 12 -25.39 -19.75 -3.13
N ASN A 13 -26.11 -20.79 -2.73
CA ASN A 13 -25.52 -22.06 -2.32
C ASN A 13 -25.84 -23.15 -3.32
N SER A 14 -24.82 -23.80 -3.89
CA SER A 14 -24.97 -24.93 -4.81
C SER A 14 -25.00 -26.30 -4.11
N SER A 15 -24.88 -26.33 -2.78
CA SER A 15 -24.84 -27.55 -1.96
C SER A 15 -25.81 -27.46 -0.79
N SER A 16 -26.35 -28.60 -0.32
CA SER A 16 -27.27 -28.67 0.83
C SER A 16 -26.54 -28.45 2.17
N GLN A 17 -26.03 -27.25 2.43
CA GLN A 17 -25.55 -26.90 3.78
C GLN A 17 -26.73 -26.82 4.76
N THR A 18 -26.62 -27.49 5.90
CA THR A 18 -27.71 -27.60 6.89
C THR A 18 -27.60 -26.62 8.05
N LYS A 19 -26.46 -25.94 8.24
CA LYS A 19 -26.23 -25.04 9.40
C LYS A 19 -26.13 -23.57 9.00
N ALA A 20 -27.00 -22.75 9.58
CA ALA A 20 -27.08 -21.32 9.32
C ALA A 20 -25.89 -20.55 9.92
N ARG A 21 -25.20 -19.73 9.12
CA ARG A 21 -23.99 -18.97 9.49
C ARG A 21 -24.25 -17.46 9.51
N ASN A 22 -23.69 -16.78 10.51
CA ASN A 22 -23.70 -15.32 10.60
C ASN A 22 -22.72 -14.72 9.58
N VAL A 23 -23.15 -13.71 8.85
CA VAL A 23 -22.35 -13.01 7.84
C VAL A 23 -22.22 -11.54 8.24
N PHE A 24 -21.01 -11.01 8.08
CA PHE A 24 -20.66 -9.63 8.39
C PHE A 24 -19.99 -8.99 7.18
N ILE A 25 -20.23 -7.69 6.99
CA ILE A 25 -19.48 -6.83 6.07
C ILE A 25 -18.70 -5.83 6.90
N ASP A 26 -17.38 -5.81 6.76
CA ASP A 26 -16.57 -4.71 7.27
C ASP A 26 -16.30 -3.72 6.14
N ILE A 27 -16.49 -2.43 6.42
CA ILE A 27 -16.26 -1.34 5.48
C ILE A 27 -15.15 -0.46 6.02
N SER A 28 -14.14 -0.21 5.20
CA SER A 28 -12.99 0.63 5.55
C SER A 28 -12.59 1.53 4.39
N ASN A 29 -11.88 2.60 4.69
CA ASN A 29 -11.29 3.53 3.73
C ASN A 29 -10.02 4.13 4.35
N GLU A 30 -9.14 4.72 3.54
CA GLU A 30 -7.89 5.29 4.04
C GLU A 30 -8.14 6.29 5.16
N ASN A 31 -7.38 6.17 6.25
CA ASN A 31 -7.43 6.99 7.47
C ASN A 31 -8.66 6.81 8.38
N GLN A 32 -9.47 5.75 8.22
CA GLN A 32 -10.55 5.43 9.16
C GLN A 32 -10.52 3.96 9.65
N PRO A 33 -10.89 3.72 10.92
CA PRO A 33 -11.04 2.36 11.43
C PRO A 33 -12.19 1.64 10.70
N SER A 34 -12.00 0.35 10.46
CA SER A 34 -12.99 -0.50 9.80
C SER A 34 -14.29 -0.58 10.61
N ARG A 35 -15.44 -0.41 9.94
CA ARG A 35 -16.79 -0.50 10.53
C ARG A 35 -17.46 -1.80 10.14
N ARG A 36 -17.87 -2.58 11.14
CA ARG A 36 -18.50 -3.90 10.94
C ARG A 36 -20.01 -3.82 10.98
N TYR A 37 -20.65 -4.44 10.00
CA TYR A 37 -22.09 -4.56 9.86
C TYR A 37 -22.51 -6.02 9.85
N PHE A 38 -23.44 -6.39 10.73
CA PHE A 38 -24.07 -7.71 10.67
C PHE A 38 -25.12 -7.72 9.57
N VAL A 39 -24.93 -8.60 8.57
CA VAL A 39 -25.81 -8.71 7.40
C VAL A 39 -26.99 -9.63 7.69
N GLY A 40 -26.72 -10.72 8.41
CA GLY A 40 -27.73 -11.71 8.73
C GLY A 40 -27.19 -13.13 8.81
N ARG A 41 -28.11 -14.06 9.05
CA ARG A 41 -27.82 -15.49 9.16
C ARG A 41 -28.34 -16.23 7.93
N PHE A 42 -27.45 -16.95 7.25
CA PHE A 42 -27.75 -17.65 5.99
C PHE A 42 -27.59 -19.16 6.15
N SER A 43 -28.62 -19.93 5.80
CA SER A 43 -28.59 -21.40 5.69
C SER A 43 -28.86 -21.89 4.26
N THR A 44 -29.65 -21.16 3.50
CA THR A 44 -30.08 -21.48 2.13
C THR A 44 -29.96 -20.25 1.24
N SER A 45 -29.96 -20.46 -0.08
CA SER A 45 -29.91 -19.37 -1.06
C SER A 45 -30.99 -18.33 -0.79
N SER A 46 -30.58 -17.11 -0.44
CA SER A 46 -31.48 -16.04 0.00
C SER A 46 -30.82 -14.68 -0.13
N THR A 47 -31.64 -13.64 -0.31
CA THR A 47 -31.21 -12.24 -0.32
C THR A 47 -31.63 -11.55 0.98
N LYS A 48 -30.72 -10.81 1.59
CA LYS A 48 -31.01 -9.90 2.70
C LYS A 48 -30.83 -8.47 2.23
N SER A 49 -31.82 -7.62 2.53
CA SER A 49 -31.70 -6.17 2.30
C SER A 49 -30.71 -5.57 3.29
N CYS A 50 -29.92 -4.62 2.81
CA CYS A 50 -28.87 -3.96 3.57
C CYS A 50 -28.91 -2.44 3.37
N GLU A 51 -30.04 -1.88 2.94
CA GLU A 51 -30.18 -0.46 2.54
C GLU A 51 -29.76 0.56 3.62
N SER A 52 -29.71 0.12 4.90
CA SER A 52 -29.19 0.89 6.03
C SER A 52 -27.66 0.98 6.12
N ILE A 53 -26.92 0.17 5.35
CA ILE A 53 -25.46 0.18 5.32
C ILE A 53 -25.01 1.23 4.31
N ILE A 54 -24.65 2.40 4.82
CA ILE A 54 -24.18 3.54 4.05
C ILE A 54 -22.78 3.94 4.56
N HIS A 55 -21.84 4.12 3.64
CA HIS A 55 -20.47 4.55 3.95
C HIS A 55 -20.08 5.74 3.10
N ILE A 56 -19.36 6.70 3.69
CA ILE A 56 -19.04 7.95 3.02
C ILE A 56 -17.53 8.11 2.98
N SER A 57 -16.99 8.35 1.80
CA SER A 57 -15.55 8.45 1.63
C SER A 57 -15.14 9.50 0.60
N LYS A 58 -13.94 10.04 0.80
CA LYS A 58 -13.19 10.80 -0.21
C LYS A 58 -12.11 9.93 -0.88
N THR A 59 -11.88 8.73 -0.36
CA THR A 59 -10.85 7.75 -0.75
C THR A 59 -11.49 6.39 -1.08
N PRO A 60 -10.76 5.45 -1.72
CA PRO A 60 -11.28 4.11 -2.02
C PRO A 60 -11.90 3.41 -0.81
N ILE A 61 -13.00 2.69 -1.04
CA ILE A 61 -13.73 1.99 0.01
C ILE A 61 -13.50 0.51 -0.14
N THR A 62 -12.89 -0.11 0.87
CA THR A 62 -12.64 -1.56 0.93
C THR A 62 -13.75 -2.25 1.72
N LEU A 63 -14.44 -3.18 1.07
CA LEU A 63 -15.40 -4.09 1.67
C LEU A 63 -14.74 -5.43 1.98
N HIS A 64 -14.98 -5.94 3.19
CA HIS A 64 -14.49 -7.23 3.65
C HIS A 64 -15.67 -8.11 4.07
N LEU A 65 -15.85 -9.27 3.44
CA LEU A 65 -16.96 -10.17 3.77
C LEU A 65 -16.48 -11.32 4.65
N LEU A 66 -17.08 -11.46 5.83
CA LEU A 66 -16.72 -12.43 6.86
C LEU A 66 -17.90 -13.34 7.20
N TYR A 67 -17.63 -14.60 7.59
CA TYR A 67 -18.69 -15.46 8.14
C TYR A 67 -18.25 -16.34 9.33
N GLY A 68 -19.18 -16.60 10.26
CA GLY A 68 -19.02 -17.49 11.42
C GLY A 68 -18.66 -16.81 12.74
N PRO A 69 -18.69 -17.54 13.88
CA PRO A 69 -18.52 -16.97 15.22
C PRO A 69 -17.07 -16.66 15.63
N LEU A 70 -16.06 -17.09 14.86
CA LEU A 70 -14.65 -17.03 15.26
C LEU A 70 -13.67 -16.52 14.18
N MET A 71 -14.14 -15.78 13.16
CA MET A 71 -13.29 -15.13 12.13
C MET A 71 -12.30 -16.05 11.37
N TYR A 72 -12.58 -17.35 11.22
CA TYR A 72 -11.66 -18.29 10.53
C TYR A 72 -11.85 -18.38 9.00
N HIS A 73 -12.87 -17.72 8.44
CA HIS A 73 -13.13 -17.77 7.01
C HIS A 73 -13.41 -16.37 6.44
N ASP A 74 -12.34 -15.79 5.95
CA ASP A 74 -12.27 -14.52 5.25
C ASP A 74 -12.42 -14.76 3.74
N PHE A 75 -13.38 -14.09 3.11
CA PHE A 75 -13.54 -14.15 1.65
C PHE A 75 -12.67 -13.16 0.88
N GLY A 76 -11.87 -12.37 1.60
CA GLY A 76 -10.95 -11.37 1.10
C GLY A 76 -11.60 -9.99 0.94
N PRO A 77 -10.78 -8.93 0.92
CA PRO A 77 -11.24 -7.58 0.63
C PRO A 77 -11.56 -7.40 -0.85
N GLN A 78 -12.57 -6.58 -1.15
CA GLN A 78 -12.76 -5.97 -2.46
C GLN A 78 -12.89 -4.47 -2.29
N THR A 79 -12.06 -3.73 -3.02
CA THR A 79 -12.03 -2.28 -2.96
C THR A 79 -12.80 -1.69 -4.13
N ILE A 80 -13.70 -0.78 -3.81
CA ILE A 80 -14.52 -0.05 -4.77
C ILE A 80 -13.78 1.23 -5.14
N TYR A 81 -13.45 1.34 -6.43
CA TYR A 81 -12.74 2.49 -7.02
C TYR A 81 -13.62 3.31 -7.97
N ASP A 82 -14.88 2.90 -8.17
CA ASP A 82 -15.77 3.39 -9.23
C ASP A 82 -15.96 4.90 -9.29
N PHE A 83 -15.81 5.60 -8.17
CA PHE A 83 -15.97 7.05 -8.09
C PHE A 83 -14.73 7.84 -8.56
N LEU A 84 -13.62 7.15 -8.84
CA LEU A 84 -12.37 7.72 -9.37
C LEU A 84 -12.28 7.64 -10.90
N TYR A 85 -13.09 6.79 -11.54
CA TYR A 85 -13.27 6.77 -12.98
C TYR A 85 -14.42 7.71 -13.31
N GLU A 86 -14.17 8.86 -13.93
CA GLU A 86 -15.15 9.92 -14.20
C GLU A 86 -16.31 9.55 -15.16
N ASP A 87 -16.79 8.31 -15.18
CA ASP A 87 -17.98 7.94 -15.96
C ASP A 87 -19.27 8.31 -15.20
N LYS A 88 -19.61 9.60 -15.26
CA LYS A 88 -20.78 10.20 -14.59
C LYS A 88 -22.10 9.49 -14.91
N HIS A 89 -22.18 8.74 -16.01
CA HIS A 89 -23.37 7.99 -16.43
C HIS A 89 -23.70 6.77 -15.56
N ASN A 90 -22.75 6.31 -14.73
CA ASN A 90 -22.89 5.12 -13.92
C ASN A 90 -22.99 5.38 -12.40
N LEU A 91 -22.96 6.64 -11.98
CA LEU A 91 -23.27 7.03 -10.59
C LEU A 91 -24.76 6.83 -10.29
N GLY A 92 -25.08 6.37 -9.08
CA GLY A 92 -26.43 6.04 -8.62
C GLY A 92 -26.97 4.70 -9.11
N ARG A 93 -26.29 4.00 -10.04
CA ARG A 93 -26.70 2.67 -10.51
C ARG A 93 -26.27 1.57 -9.54
N LYS A 94 -27.09 0.52 -9.44
CA LYS A 94 -26.77 -0.69 -8.67
C LYS A 94 -25.70 -1.52 -9.40
N LYS A 95 -24.68 -1.91 -8.67
CA LYS A 95 -23.52 -2.72 -9.07
C LYS A 95 -23.35 -3.88 -8.11
N PHE A 96 -22.54 -4.87 -8.47
CA PHE A 96 -22.40 -6.10 -7.69
C PHE A 96 -20.92 -6.45 -7.47
N LEU A 97 -20.56 -6.76 -6.22
CA LEU A 97 -19.30 -7.41 -5.85
C LEU A 97 -19.59 -8.87 -5.51
N THR A 98 -18.67 -9.78 -5.84
CA THR A 98 -18.87 -11.22 -5.63
C THR A 98 -17.78 -11.78 -4.73
N PHE A 99 -18.16 -12.38 -3.60
CA PHE A 99 -17.27 -12.96 -2.59
C PHE A 99 -17.44 -14.49 -2.52
N GLY A 100 -16.33 -15.22 -2.41
CA GLY A 100 -16.29 -16.70 -2.36
C GLY A 100 -15.42 -17.35 -3.45
N ARG A 101 -14.99 -18.61 -3.24
CA ARG A 101 -14.25 -19.41 -4.24
C ARG A 101 -14.77 -20.85 -4.26
N ARG A 102 -15.28 -21.30 -5.42
CA ARG A 102 -15.80 -22.67 -5.72
C ARG A 102 -16.68 -23.25 -4.60
N GLY A 103 -17.94 -22.85 -4.57
CA GLY A 103 -18.94 -23.28 -3.57
C GLY A 103 -19.95 -22.15 -3.31
N PRO A 104 -20.40 -21.92 -2.06
CA PRO A 104 -21.30 -20.81 -1.74
C PRO A 104 -20.73 -19.45 -2.18
N LEU A 105 -21.53 -18.66 -2.91
CA LEU A 105 -21.20 -17.32 -3.40
C LEU A 105 -22.05 -16.27 -2.72
N TYR A 106 -21.44 -15.12 -2.43
CA TYR A 106 -22.15 -13.94 -1.91
C TYR A 106 -22.03 -12.79 -2.90
N HIS A 107 -23.15 -12.24 -3.33
CA HIS A 107 -23.21 -11.05 -4.16
C HIS A 107 -23.67 -9.85 -3.32
N VAL A 108 -22.79 -8.86 -3.18
CA VAL A 108 -23.08 -7.60 -2.52
C VAL A 108 -23.51 -6.59 -3.57
N CYS A 109 -24.78 -6.21 -3.55
CA CYS A 109 -25.33 -5.16 -4.40
C CYS A 109 -25.08 -3.79 -3.77
N TYR A 110 -24.48 -2.85 -4.49
CA TYR A 110 -24.16 -1.51 -3.98
C TYR A 110 -24.39 -0.42 -5.04
N SER A 111 -24.47 0.84 -4.63
CA SER A 111 -24.43 1.99 -5.53
C SER A 111 -23.55 3.10 -4.95
N ILE A 112 -23.06 3.99 -5.80
CA ILE A 112 -22.29 5.16 -5.37
C ILE A 112 -22.91 6.44 -5.90
N SER A 113 -23.08 7.43 -5.03
CA SER A 113 -23.63 8.75 -5.38
C SER A 113 -22.77 9.88 -4.81
N PRO A 114 -22.66 11.05 -5.47
CA PRO A 114 -21.95 12.20 -4.92
C PRO A 114 -22.72 12.80 -3.72
N VAL A 115 -21.98 13.27 -2.70
CA VAL A 115 -22.54 14.03 -1.58
C VAL A 115 -22.88 15.45 -2.05
N LYS A 116 -24.15 15.88 -1.89
CA LYS A 116 -24.59 17.23 -2.29
C LYS A 116 -24.37 18.30 -1.21
N TYR A 117 -24.71 18.03 0.05
CA TYR A 117 -24.55 18.96 1.18
C TYR A 117 -24.24 18.18 2.44
N SER A 118 -23.32 18.63 3.30
CA SER A 118 -23.12 18.10 4.65
C SER A 118 -23.41 19.16 5.71
N TYR A 119 -23.86 18.78 6.90
CA TYR A 119 -24.22 19.76 7.94
C TYR A 119 -23.40 19.53 9.20
N GLY A 120 -22.81 20.60 9.76
CA GLY A 120 -22.30 20.62 11.13
C GLY A 120 -23.43 20.96 12.10
N PHE A 121 -23.59 20.19 13.15
CA PHE A 121 -24.57 20.38 14.22
C PHE A 121 -23.84 20.61 15.54
N SER A 122 -24.22 21.64 16.28
CA SER A 122 -23.71 21.89 17.63
C SER A 122 -24.84 22.28 18.58
N LEU A 123 -24.89 21.66 19.76
CA LEU A 123 -25.63 22.18 20.89
C LEU A 123 -24.75 23.22 21.59
N ASN A 124 -25.09 24.50 21.48
CA ASN A 124 -24.23 25.56 22.01
C ASN A 124 -24.54 25.88 23.46
N ARG A 125 -25.82 25.87 23.81
CA ARG A 125 -26.31 26.32 25.11
C ARG A 125 -27.48 25.49 25.60
N ILE A 126 -27.49 25.24 26.91
CA ILE A 126 -28.62 24.68 27.64
C ILE A 126 -28.94 25.62 28.79
N SER A 127 -30.22 25.91 29.02
CA SER A 127 -30.68 26.70 30.15
C SER A 127 -31.84 25.99 30.84
N CYS A 128 -31.74 25.77 32.14
CA CYS A 128 -32.85 25.26 32.95
C CYS A 128 -33.83 26.41 33.20
N LEU A 129 -35.09 26.26 32.76
CA LEU A 129 -36.14 27.26 32.94
C LEU A 129 -36.98 27.00 34.20
N LYS A 130 -37.17 25.73 34.57
CA LYS A 130 -37.92 25.32 35.77
C LYS A 130 -37.52 23.91 36.19
N GLN A 131 -37.11 23.72 37.44
CA GLN A 131 -36.85 22.39 38.04
C GLN A 131 -37.90 22.09 39.11
N ILE A 132 -38.08 20.81 39.46
CA ILE A 132 -39.10 20.36 40.44
C ILE A 132 -38.49 19.75 41.70
N THR A 133 -37.23 19.34 41.63
CA THR A 133 -36.46 18.79 42.75
C THR A 133 -35.46 19.82 43.29
N SER A 134 -35.16 19.74 44.59
CA SER A 134 -34.07 20.50 45.24
C SER A 134 -32.71 19.82 45.14
N SER A 135 -32.63 18.65 44.50
CA SER A 135 -31.40 17.88 44.27
C SER A 135 -30.74 18.21 42.92
N LYS A 136 -29.48 17.83 42.77
CA LYS A 136 -28.74 18.00 41.50
C LYS A 136 -29.30 17.05 40.44
N ASP A 137 -29.88 17.59 39.36
CA ASP A 137 -30.38 16.79 38.24
C ASP A 137 -29.28 16.61 37.18
N GLU A 138 -29.14 15.41 36.64
CA GLU A 138 -28.21 15.12 35.54
C GLU A 138 -28.96 15.05 34.22
N LEU A 139 -28.48 15.79 33.23
CA LEU A 139 -29.09 15.83 31.90
C LEU A 139 -28.30 14.95 30.93
N TYR A 140 -29.02 14.12 30.18
CA TYR A 140 -28.46 13.25 29.17
C TYR A 140 -29.13 13.49 27.81
N ALA A 141 -28.39 13.27 26.73
CA ALA A 141 -28.93 13.14 25.39
C ALA A 141 -28.51 11.82 24.78
N GLU A 142 -29.45 11.11 24.19
CA GLU A 142 -29.20 9.93 23.38
C GLU A 142 -29.38 10.31 21.92
N VAL A 143 -28.31 10.14 21.13
CA VAL A 143 -28.33 10.44 19.70
C VAL A 143 -28.38 9.13 18.92
N GLU A 144 -29.39 9.01 18.07
CA GLU A 144 -29.60 7.89 17.16
C GLU A 144 -29.53 8.41 15.71
N PHE A 145 -28.60 7.89 14.91
CA PHE A 145 -28.56 8.19 13.48
C PHE A 145 -29.44 7.19 12.73
N ASN A 146 -30.50 7.69 12.08
CA ASN A 146 -31.55 6.89 11.46
C ASN A 146 -31.51 7.03 9.93
N HIS A 147 -31.47 5.90 9.23
CA HIS A 147 -31.38 5.87 7.76
C HIS A 147 -32.72 5.56 7.07
N SER A 148 -33.84 5.54 7.80
CA SER A 148 -35.19 5.44 7.22
C SER A 148 -36.23 6.22 8.04
N THR A 149 -37.32 6.65 7.40
CA THR A 149 -38.45 7.30 8.08
C THR A 149 -39.33 6.32 8.86
N GLN A 150 -39.15 5.00 8.69
CA GLN A 150 -40.06 3.94 9.17
C GLN A 150 -39.43 2.89 10.09
N SER A 151 -38.15 2.99 10.47
CA SER A 151 -37.52 2.00 11.36
C SER A 151 -37.69 2.34 12.84
N ILE A 152 -38.33 1.45 13.59
CA ILE A 152 -38.22 1.34 15.05
C ILE A 152 -37.42 0.05 15.31
N GLY A 153 -36.11 0.18 15.51
CA GLY A 153 -35.19 -0.91 15.85
C GLY A 153 -33.82 -0.29 16.20
N PRO A 154 -33.06 -0.85 17.16
CA PRO A 154 -31.98 -0.12 17.83
C PRO A 154 -30.79 0.09 16.88
N GLY A 155 -30.61 1.31 16.41
CA GLY A 155 -29.33 1.77 15.85
C GLY A 155 -28.26 1.87 16.96
N PRO A 156 -26.98 2.11 16.62
CA PRO A 156 -25.98 2.46 17.61
C PRO A 156 -26.36 3.81 18.25
N THR A 157 -26.81 3.77 19.51
CA THR A 157 -27.12 4.96 20.28
C THR A 157 -25.92 5.38 21.11
N ASN A 158 -25.54 6.66 21.01
CA ASN A 158 -24.54 7.26 21.89
C ASN A 158 -25.26 8.12 22.92
N ARG A 159 -25.07 7.78 24.20
CA ARG A 159 -25.62 8.55 25.32
C ARG A 159 -24.56 9.49 25.86
N TYR A 160 -24.85 10.78 25.82
CA TYR A 160 -23.99 11.87 26.24
C TYR A 160 -24.50 12.47 27.54
N HIS A 161 -23.62 12.60 28.53
CA HIS A 161 -23.89 13.41 29.72
C HIS A 161 -23.65 14.89 29.38
N LEU A 162 -24.69 15.71 29.47
CA LEU A 162 -24.68 17.11 29.06
C LEU A 162 -24.38 18.08 30.20
N GLY A 163 -24.48 17.62 31.45
CA GLY A 163 -24.24 18.46 32.62
C GLY A 163 -25.16 18.14 33.78
N SER A 164 -24.95 18.85 34.87
CA SER A 164 -25.46 18.53 36.21
C SER A 164 -25.90 19.85 36.87
N PHE A 165 -27.19 20.04 37.13
CA PHE A 165 -27.82 21.35 37.39
C PHE A 165 -28.32 21.51 38.84
N LEU A 166 -28.23 22.72 39.41
CA LEU A 166 -28.71 23.08 40.77
C LEU A 166 -29.72 24.24 40.70
N SER A 167 -30.71 24.25 41.60
CA SER A 167 -31.98 24.96 41.40
C SER A 167 -32.02 26.48 41.69
N HIS A 168 -30.90 27.20 41.76
CA HIS A 168 -30.95 28.64 42.04
C HIS A 168 -30.03 29.41 41.07
N ASP A 169 -30.68 30.30 40.32
CA ASP A 169 -30.21 31.12 39.20
C ASP A 169 -29.95 30.40 37.87
N ILE A 170 -30.35 31.07 36.78
CA ILE A 170 -30.26 30.63 35.38
C ILE A 170 -28.85 30.11 35.11
N THR A 171 -28.66 28.80 35.23
CA THR A 171 -27.37 28.16 34.99
C THR A 171 -27.25 27.97 33.47
N GLU A 172 -26.56 28.91 32.83
CA GLU A 172 -26.22 28.84 31.42
C GLU A 172 -24.92 28.04 31.26
N ILE A 173 -25.00 26.89 30.57
CA ILE A 173 -23.79 26.21 30.11
C ILE A 173 -23.44 26.78 28.73
N HIS A 174 -22.40 27.62 28.68
CA HIS A 174 -21.78 28.03 27.43
C HIS A 174 -20.65 27.04 27.13
N SER A 175 -20.77 26.30 26.02
CA SER A 175 -19.87 25.21 25.57
C SER A 175 -20.28 23.77 25.92
N VAL A 176 -21.36 23.29 25.29
CA VAL A 176 -21.69 21.86 25.31
C VAL A 176 -20.93 21.11 24.19
N HIS A 177 -19.61 21.00 24.36
CA HIS A 177 -18.73 20.34 23.38
C HIS A 177 -19.09 18.86 23.13
N ASN A 178 -19.80 18.22 24.07
CA ASN A 178 -20.16 16.81 24.01
C ASN A 178 -21.17 16.46 22.90
N LEU A 179 -21.88 17.45 22.33
CA LEU A 179 -22.90 17.21 21.31
C LEU A 179 -22.68 18.09 20.08
N THR A 180 -21.50 17.93 19.46
CA THR A 180 -21.11 18.54 18.19
C THR A 180 -20.74 17.44 17.18
N PHE A 181 -21.38 17.41 16.01
CA PHE A 181 -21.12 16.39 14.97
C PHE A 181 -21.47 16.87 13.57
N SER A 182 -20.88 16.26 12.54
CA SER A 182 -21.29 16.47 11.14
C SER A 182 -22.23 15.34 10.69
N THR A 183 -23.30 15.66 9.95
CA THR A 183 -24.33 14.70 9.52
C THR A 183 -24.83 14.94 8.10
N LEU A 184 -25.31 13.86 7.50
CA LEU A 184 -25.82 13.75 6.12
C LEU A 184 -27.16 13.01 6.04
N VAL A 185 -27.67 12.53 7.16
CA VAL A 185 -28.77 11.55 7.27
C VAL A 185 -29.75 11.98 8.36
N ASN A 186 -30.89 11.30 8.47
CA ASN A 186 -31.79 11.55 9.59
C ASN A 186 -31.10 11.22 10.91
N PHE A 187 -31.36 11.99 11.94
CA PHE A 187 -30.94 11.64 13.29
C PHE A 187 -31.99 12.11 14.28
N VAL A 188 -32.06 11.40 15.39
CA VAL A 188 -32.99 11.62 16.47
C VAL A 188 -32.17 11.90 17.71
N ILE A 189 -32.55 12.94 18.45
CA ILE A 189 -31.98 13.23 19.76
C ILE A 189 -33.08 13.12 20.78
N THR A 190 -32.88 12.24 21.75
CA THR A 190 -33.79 12.07 22.87
C THR A 190 -33.13 12.59 24.14
N PHE A 191 -33.78 13.54 24.81
CA PHE A 191 -33.25 14.16 26.02
C PHE A 191 -33.89 13.55 27.26
N TYR A 192 -33.06 13.26 28.26
CA TYR A 192 -33.46 12.66 29.52
C TYR A 192 -32.92 13.46 30.70
N VAL A 193 -33.70 13.54 31.77
CA VAL A 193 -33.26 14.02 33.08
C VAL A 193 -33.23 12.87 34.05
N LYS A 194 -32.08 12.65 34.67
CA LYS A 194 -31.87 11.66 35.72
C LYS A 194 -31.81 12.38 37.07
N THR A 195 -32.71 11.99 37.96
CA THR A 195 -32.73 12.41 39.36
C THR A 195 -32.14 11.29 40.23
N THR A 196 -32.06 11.53 41.54
CA THR A 196 -31.66 10.48 42.51
C THR A 196 -32.62 9.29 42.56
N LEU A 197 -33.87 9.46 42.11
CA LEU A 197 -34.93 8.45 42.23
C LEU A 197 -35.27 7.75 40.91
N ALA A 198 -35.14 8.42 39.77
CA ALA A 198 -35.51 7.87 38.46
C ALA A 198 -34.94 8.68 37.28
N GLU A 199 -35.08 8.12 36.08
CA GLU A 199 -34.81 8.80 34.82
C GLU A 199 -36.12 9.13 34.09
N TYR A 200 -36.20 10.34 33.54
CA TYR A 200 -37.39 10.89 32.89
C TYR A 200 -37.08 11.43 31.50
N LEU A 201 -37.94 11.13 30.53
CA LEU A 201 -37.88 11.66 29.17
C LEU A 201 -38.36 13.12 29.12
N LEU A 202 -37.51 14.04 28.66
CA LEU A 202 -37.89 15.44 28.39
C LEU A 202 -38.52 15.62 27.01
N GLY A 203 -38.07 14.85 26.03
CA GLY A 203 -38.60 14.91 24.66
C GLY A 203 -37.62 14.42 23.60
N THR A 204 -38.16 14.19 22.40
CA THR A 204 -37.43 13.66 21.25
C THR A 204 -37.52 14.64 20.08
N LEU A 205 -36.37 14.95 19.49
CA LEU A 205 -36.22 15.81 18.31
C LEU A 205 -35.70 14.98 17.14
N LYS A 206 -36.46 14.92 16.05
CA LYS A 206 -36.07 14.21 14.82
C LYS A 206 -35.66 15.20 13.75
N PHE A 207 -34.42 15.12 13.31
CA PHE A 207 -33.84 15.93 12.24
C PHE A 207 -33.77 15.11 10.95
N THR A 208 -34.30 15.65 9.85
CA THR A 208 -34.41 14.98 8.54
C THR A 208 -33.90 15.90 7.43
N PRO A 209 -32.97 15.47 6.55
CA PRO A 209 -32.58 16.29 5.41
C PRO A 209 -33.76 16.66 4.52
N VAL A 210 -33.83 17.93 4.13
CA VAL A 210 -34.97 18.51 3.38
C VAL A 210 -35.24 17.77 2.06
N HIS A 211 -34.22 17.23 1.41
CA HIS A 211 -34.36 16.45 0.18
C HIS A 211 -34.93 15.03 0.40
N GLU A 212 -34.89 14.51 1.63
CA GLU A 212 -35.49 13.22 2.02
C GLU A 212 -36.96 13.35 2.46
N VAL A 213 -37.49 14.57 2.59
CA VAL A 213 -38.89 14.81 2.99
C VAL A 213 -39.82 14.51 1.80
N ASN A 214 -40.58 13.42 1.90
CA ASN A 214 -41.72 13.13 1.03
C ASN A 214 -42.99 13.68 1.67
N LEU A 215 -43.52 14.78 1.14
CA LEU A 215 -44.81 15.34 1.58
C LEU A 215 -45.96 14.47 1.02
N ASN A 216 -46.42 13.50 1.82
CA ASN A 216 -47.77 12.95 1.71
C ASN A 216 -48.51 13.28 3.01
N LEU A 217 -48.91 14.54 3.16
CA LEU A 217 -49.55 15.09 4.37
C LEU A 217 -51.05 14.74 4.53
N ASN A 218 -51.58 13.77 3.77
CA ASN A 218 -53.00 13.43 3.78
C ASN A 218 -53.39 12.17 4.59
N SER A 219 -52.47 11.52 5.32
CA SER A 219 -52.79 10.27 6.05
C SER A 219 -52.74 10.34 7.58
N MET A 220 -52.69 11.52 8.19
CA MET A 220 -52.74 11.67 9.65
C MET A 220 -53.87 12.61 10.09
N LYS A 221 -55.10 12.19 9.84
CA LYS A 221 -56.29 12.69 10.54
C LYS A 221 -57.18 11.52 10.92
N SER A 222 -56.77 10.76 11.92
CA SER A 222 -57.66 10.04 12.85
C SER A 222 -56.81 9.17 13.78
N THR A 223 -56.79 9.52 15.07
CA THR A 223 -57.09 8.60 16.18
C THR A 223 -56.93 9.36 17.50
N SER A 224 -58.07 9.67 18.08
CA SER A 224 -58.30 10.10 19.44
C SER A 224 -57.98 9.00 20.46
N SER A 225 -57.27 9.38 21.54
CA SER A 225 -57.36 8.91 22.94
C SER A 225 -57.47 7.40 23.27
N PRO A 226 -56.58 6.83 24.13
CA PRO A 226 -56.81 5.53 24.74
C PRO A 226 -57.64 5.67 26.02
N LYS A 227 -58.79 4.99 26.09
CA LYS A 227 -59.39 4.56 27.36
C LYS A 227 -59.06 3.09 27.59
N LEU A 228 -58.83 2.80 28.86
CA LEU A 228 -58.47 1.51 29.43
C LEU A 228 -59.50 0.41 29.18
N GLU A 229 -58.94 -0.81 29.24
CA GLU A 229 -59.51 -2.07 29.74
C GLU A 229 -60.26 -3.02 28.80
N GLN A 230 -59.57 -4.14 28.60
CA GLN A 230 -60.00 -5.53 28.76
C GLN A 230 -61.03 -6.14 27.79
N SER A 231 -60.52 -7.21 27.16
CA SER A 231 -61.14 -8.52 26.97
C SER A 231 -61.76 -8.88 25.60
N ILE A 232 -60.94 -9.59 24.80
CA ILE A 232 -61.19 -10.81 23.97
C ILE A 232 -62.38 -10.83 22.95
N PRO A 233 -62.46 -11.80 22.01
CA PRO A 233 -62.14 -11.62 20.59
C PRO A 233 -63.37 -11.77 19.64
N GLN A 234 -63.24 -11.37 18.37
CA GLN A 234 -63.41 -12.25 17.19
C GLN A 234 -63.49 -11.51 15.82
N GLN A 235 -62.65 -12.02 14.91
CA GLN A 235 -62.87 -12.32 13.48
C GLN A 235 -63.40 -11.28 12.46
N GLN A 236 -62.59 -11.17 11.38
CA GLN A 236 -62.94 -11.14 9.93
C GLN A 236 -63.78 -9.94 9.43
N GLN A 237 -63.67 -9.38 8.22
CA GLN A 237 -62.91 -9.58 6.98
C GLN A 237 -63.28 -8.36 6.08
N GLN A 238 -62.37 -7.94 5.17
CA GLN A 238 -62.64 -7.48 3.78
C GLN A 238 -63.53 -6.22 3.53
N LEU A 239 -63.41 -5.40 2.48
CA LEU A 239 -62.44 -5.01 1.44
C LEU A 239 -63.16 -3.95 0.55
N HIS A 240 -62.40 -3.17 -0.25
CA HIS A 240 -62.79 -2.51 -1.54
C HIS A 240 -63.68 -1.23 -1.49
N HIS A 241 -63.63 -0.22 -2.39
CA HIS A 241 -62.93 0.09 -3.67
C HIS A 241 -63.15 1.59 -4.05
N THR A 242 -62.14 2.25 -4.70
CA THR A 242 -62.11 3.20 -5.88
C THR A 242 -63.31 4.13 -6.23
N THR A 243 -63.26 5.36 -6.82
CA THR A 243 -62.43 5.98 -7.90
C THR A 243 -62.83 7.47 -8.20
N ASN A 244 -61.88 8.30 -8.67
CA ASN A 244 -61.85 9.41 -9.69
C ASN A 244 -63.02 10.42 -9.97
N SER A 245 -62.71 11.75 -10.04
CA SER A 245 -62.47 12.57 -11.28
C SER A 245 -62.87 14.09 -11.23
N ASN A 246 -61.89 14.98 -11.51
CA ASN A 246 -61.82 16.25 -12.30
C ASN A 246 -62.95 17.33 -12.49
N SER A 247 -62.53 18.61 -12.28
CA SER A 247 -62.51 19.80 -13.20
C SER A 247 -63.37 21.08 -12.96
N ASN A 248 -62.64 22.20 -12.87
CA ASN A 248 -62.74 23.56 -13.49
C ASN A 248 -63.87 24.61 -13.26
N ASN A 249 -63.39 25.80 -12.82
CA ASN A 249 -63.53 27.20 -13.33
C ASN A 249 -64.68 28.19 -12.97
N ASN A 250 -64.22 29.33 -12.42
CA ASN A 250 -64.41 30.76 -12.77
C ASN A 250 -65.57 31.67 -12.26
N ASN A 251 -65.12 32.73 -11.55
CA ASN A 251 -65.37 34.19 -11.68
C ASN A 251 -66.56 34.96 -11.05
N SER A 252 -66.18 35.85 -10.10
CA SER A 252 -66.32 37.33 -10.02
C SER A 252 -67.56 38.06 -9.44
N ASN A 253 -67.26 38.86 -8.39
CA ASN A 253 -67.65 40.25 -7.99
C ASN A 253 -69.15 40.58 -7.72
N ASN A 254 -69.61 41.25 -6.64
CA ASN A 254 -69.15 42.51 -6.01
C ASN A 254 -70.09 42.93 -4.83
N ASN A 255 -69.49 43.56 -3.79
CA ASN A 255 -69.94 44.68 -2.90
C ASN A 255 -71.20 44.64 -1.98
N ASN A 256 -71.01 44.77 -0.64
CA ASN A 256 -71.09 46.05 0.12
C ASN A 256 -70.96 45.92 1.68
N ASN A 257 -70.14 46.83 2.26
CA ASN A 257 -70.13 47.48 3.60
C ASN A 257 -70.35 46.73 4.94
N SER A 258 -69.36 46.82 5.86
CA SER A 258 -69.40 47.65 7.11
C SER A 258 -68.25 47.31 8.09
N ASN A 259 -67.89 48.27 8.95
CA ASN A 259 -66.68 48.39 9.78
C ASN A 259 -66.51 47.42 10.98
N SER A 260 -65.24 47.25 11.39
CA SER A 260 -64.67 47.21 12.75
C SER A 260 -63.97 45.92 13.24
N ASN A 261 -62.64 46.09 13.44
CA ASN A 261 -61.70 45.52 14.40
C ASN A 261 -61.60 44.00 14.71
N ASN A 262 -60.46 43.45 14.25
CA ASN A 262 -59.51 42.54 14.91
C ASN A 262 -60.02 41.23 15.54
N SER A 263 -59.87 40.15 14.78
CA SER A 263 -59.54 38.82 15.31
C SER A 263 -58.70 38.04 14.30
N GLN A 264 -57.73 37.30 14.84
CA GLN A 264 -56.58 36.70 14.17
C GLN A 264 -56.95 35.56 13.23
N ASP A 265 -56.45 35.65 12.00
CA ASP A 265 -56.43 34.58 11.00
C ASP A 265 -55.62 33.36 11.49
N ASN A 266 -56.26 32.20 11.42
CA ASN A 266 -55.58 30.90 11.40
C ASN A 266 -54.90 30.73 10.03
N GLY A 267 -53.64 31.16 9.93
CA GLY A 267 -52.80 30.93 8.76
C GLY A 267 -52.39 29.46 8.65
N ILE A 268 -52.89 28.77 7.63
CA ILE A 268 -52.26 27.56 7.09
C ILE A 268 -50.94 28.00 6.45
N ILE A 269 -49.80 27.59 7.03
CA ILE A 269 -48.48 27.87 6.48
C ILE A 269 -48.21 26.87 5.36
N ASP A 270 -48.37 27.31 4.11
CA ASP A 270 -47.93 26.58 2.93
C ASP A 270 -46.41 26.79 2.78
N ILE A 271 -45.60 25.85 3.28
CA ILE A 271 -44.13 25.93 3.18
C ILE A 271 -43.72 25.41 1.81
N SER A 272 -43.40 26.33 0.88
CA SER A 272 -42.74 25.97 -0.37
C SER A 272 -41.30 25.50 -0.10
N ILE A 273 -41.06 24.20 -0.19
CA ILE A 273 -39.75 23.60 0.08
C ILE A 273 -38.91 23.61 -1.20
N GLU A 274 -37.93 24.52 -1.32
CA GLU A 274 -36.93 24.45 -2.39
C GLU A 274 -35.88 23.38 -2.06
N LYS A 275 -36.11 22.15 -2.54
CA LYS A 275 -35.25 20.98 -2.29
C LYS A 275 -33.79 21.18 -2.74
N ASP A 276 -33.56 22.10 -3.67
CA ASP A 276 -32.24 22.40 -4.26
C ASP A 276 -31.38 23.33 -3.41
N LYS A 277 -31.91 23.91 -2.32
CA LYS A 277 -31.12 24.79 -1.44
C LYS A 277 -30.50 24.06 -0.24
N GLY A 278 -30.91 22.82 0.03
CA GLY A 278 -30.47 22.01 1.16
C GLY A 278 -31.06 22.49 2.50
N GLY A 279 -30.94 21.70 3.56
CA GLY A 279 -31.43 22.02 4.91
C GLY A 279 -31.79 20.79 5.74
N LEU A 280 -32.13 21.00 7.02
CA LEU A 280 -32.69 19.98 7.92
C LEU A 280 -34.08 20.39 8.41
N TYR A 281 -34.95 19.40 8.57
CA TYR A 281 -36.30 19.51 9.11
C TYR A 281 -36.34 18.89 10.51
N CYS A 282 -36.75 19.63 11.54
CA CYS A 282 -36.87 19.11 12.90
C CYS A 282 -38.34 18.94 13.32
N ILE A 283 -38.72 17.73 13.76
CA ILE A 283 -40.02 17.41 14.38
C ILE A 283 -39.83 17.15 15.87
N ARG A 284 -40.70 17.73 16.70
CA ARG A 284 -40.87 17.33 18.10
C ARG A 284 -41.93 16.23 18.18
N GLY A 285 -41.62 15.08 18.78
CA GLY A 285 -42.46 13.87 18.70
C GLY A 285 -43.93 13.95 19.18
N GLN A 286 -44.39 15.08 19.76
CA GLN A 286 -45.77 15.27 20.22
C GLN A 286 -46.43 16.59 19.75
N ASP A 287 -45.66 17.55 19.24
CA ASP A 287 -46.18 18.80 18.67
C ASP A 287 -45.76 18.85 17.21
N GLU A 288 -46.71 18.97 16.27
CA GLU A 288 -46.44 19.16 14.83
C GLU A 288 -45.79 20.52 14.50
N LYS A 289 -45.05 21.14 15.44
CA LYS A 289 -44.29 22.36 15.19
C LYS A 289 -43.06 22.05 14.36
N ILE A 290 -43.08 22.57 13.14
CA ILE A 290 -42.04 22.44 12.13
C ILE A 290 -40.98 23.50 12.34
N HIS A 291 -39.73 23.09 12.55
CA HIS A 291 -38.59 24.00 12.46
C HIS A 291 -37.79 23.68 11.20
N THR A 292 -37.87 24.56 10.19
CA THR A 292 -37.03 24.47 8.98
C THR A 292 -35.68 25.11 9.22
N PHE A 293 -34.58 24.36 9.06
CA PHE A 293 -33.23 24.90 9.14
C PHE A 293 -32.71 25.15 7.70
N LEU A 294 -32.73 26.44 7.33
CA LEU A 294 -32.12 27.13 6.17
C LEU A 294 -32.72 26.96 4.76
N GLN A 295 -32.73 28.10 4.04
CA GLN A 295 -32.82 28.22 2.58
C GLN A 295 -31.72 29.14 1.99
N ASN A 296 -31.14 30.12 2.73
CA ASN A 296 -30.12 31.05 2.17
C ASN A 296 -28.83 31.26 3.00
N ASP A 297 -28.77 30.99 4.31
CA ASP A 297 -27.55 31.24 5.11
C ASP A 297 -26.66 29.99 5.25
N SER A 298 -25.36 30.19 5.47
CA SER A 298 -24.40 29.10 5.72
C SER A 298 -24.50 28.52 7.13
N THR A 299 -25.13 29.24 8.07
CA THR A 299 -25.26 28.86 9.48
C THR A 299 -26.58 29.40 10.04
N ILE A 300 -27.30 28.60 10.83
CA ILE A 300 -28.51 29.02 11.55
C ILE A 300 -28.46 28.57 13.00
N THR A 301 -28.99 29.38 13.91
CA THR A 301 -29.13 29.04 15.32
C THR A 301 -30.61 29.00 15.69
N LYS A 302 -31.07 27.91 16.30
CA LYS A 302 -32.46 27.79 16.79
C LYS A 302 -32.51 27.41 18.25
N LYS A 303 -33.52 27.96 18.91
CA LYS A 303 -33.88 27.72 20.29
C LYS A 303 -35.09 26.79 20.36
N ILE A 304 -35.00 25.71 21.12
CA ILE A 304 -36.07 24.73 21.32
C ILE A 304 -36.23 24.49 22.82
N THR A 305 -37.45 24.65 23.33
CA THR A 305 -37.78 24.38 24.73
C THR A 305 -38.45 23.01 24.84
N LEU A 306 -37.90 22.14 25.68
CA LEU A 306 -38.51 20.86 26.03
C LEU A 306 -39.03 20.92 27.47
N THR A 307 -40.32 20.66 27.61
CA THR A 307 -41.02 20.63 28.90
C THR A 307 -41.66 19.27 29.06
N SER A 308 -41.49 18.67 30.23
CA SER A 308 -42.27 17.50 30.65
C SER A 308 -43.19 17.92 31.80
N GLU A 309 -44.47 17.58 31.69
CA GLU A 309 -45.46 17.87 32.75
C GLU A 309 -44.97 17.31 34.10
N GLY A 310 -44.91 18.19 35.10
CA GLY A 310 -44.47 17.82 36.45
C GLY A 310 -43.02 17.38 36.58
N LYS A 311 -42.13 17.62 35.58
CA LYS A 311 -40.71 17.17 35.62
C LYS A 311 -39.64 18.18 35.18
N GLY A 312 -40.03 19.44 34.97
CA GLY A 312 -39.13 20.56 34.65
C GLY A 312 -39.13 20.98 33.18
N SER A 313 -38.52 22.12 32.88
CA SER A 313 -38.45 22.73 31.54
C SER A 313 -37.03 23.21 31.25
N TYR A 314 -36.51 22.84 30.08
CA TYR A 314 -35.15 23.13 29.64
C TYR A 314 -35.17 23.72 28.24
N GLU A 315 -34.36 24.75 28.04
CA GLU A 315 -34.15 25.42 26.75
C GLU A 315 -32.83 24.98 26.14
N PHE A 316 -32.85 24.59 24.87
CA PHE A 316 -31.71 24.13 24.10
C PHE A 316 -31.48 25.06 22.91
N ILE A 317 -30.25 25.55 22.74
CA ILE A 317 -29.85 26.40 21.61
C ILE A 317 -28.90 25.61 20.71
N PHE A 318 -29.35 25.28 19.51
CA PHE A 318 -28.61 24.53 18.50
C PHE A 318 -28.11 25.46 17.41
N THR A 319 -26.89 25.26 16.93
CA THR A 319 -26.42 25.79 15.65
C THR A 319 -26.31 24.67 14.63
N LEU A 320 -26.79 24.95 13.42
CA LEU A 320 -26.59 24.14 12.24
C LEU A 320 -25.81 24.92 11.19
N THR A 321 -24.70 24.39 10.74
CA THR A 321 -23.82 24.95 9.71
C THR A 321 -23.91 24.07 8.46
N LYS A 322 -24.10 24.67 7.29
CA LYS A 322 -24.02 24.00 5.99
C LYS A 322 -22.57 24.00 5.50
N ASN A 323 -22.02 22.82 5.25
CA ASN A 323 -20.68 22.63 4.71
C ASN A 323 -20.80 22.28 3.22
N ASP A 324 -20.64 23.30 2.38
CA ASP A 324 -20.66 23.18 0.92
C ASP A 324 -19.30 22.66 0.43
N SER A 325 -19.21 21.35 0.20
CA SER A 325 -18.01 20.75 -0.39
C SER A 325 -18.39 19.69 -1.42
N LEU A 326 -18.96 20.15 -2.54
CA LEU A 326 -18.65 19.77 -3.93
C LEU A 326 -19.75 20.28 -4.89
N MET A 327 -19.54 21.46 -5.45
CA MET A 327 -20.06 21.82 -6.76
C MET A 327 -18.87 21.85 -7.72
N LEU A 328 -18.80 20.88 -8.64
CA LEU A 328 -18.07 21.05 -9.89
C LEU A 328 -19.01 20.63 -11.02
N LEU A 329 -19.60 21.64 -11.66
CA LEU A 329 -19.61 21.84 -13.11
C LEU A 329 -20.11 23.26 -13.46
N SER A 330 -19.13 24.09 -13.84
CA SER A 330 -19.11 25.28 -14.71
C SER A 330 -20.41 25.95 -15.22
N ASN A 331 -20.48 27.30 -15.11
CA ASN A 331 -20.35 28.19 -16.28
C ASN A 331 -20.30 29.71 -15.93
N ASN A 332 -19.38 30.39 -16.61
CA ASN A 332 -19.36 31.78 -17.08
C ASN A 332 -19.21 32.99 -16.12
N ASN A 333 -18.13 33.75 -16.43
CA ASN A 333 -18.01 35.22 -16.51
C ASN A 333 -18.70 36.08 -15.45
N GLU A 334 -17.91 36.77 -14.61
CA GLU A 334 -17.75 38.22 -14.67
C GLU A 334 -16.71 38.74 -13.65
N THR A 335 -16.07 39.84 -14.04
CA THR A 335 -15.02 40.61 -13.37
C THR A 335 -15.54 41.55 -12.29
N SER A 336 -14.80 41.72 -11.18
CA SER A 336 -14.53 42.97 -10.41
C SER A 336 -14.08 42.61 -8.97
N GLN A 337 -12.84 42.88 -8.57
CA GLN A 337 -12.25 44.10 -7.98
C GLN A 337 -12.58 44.38 -6.49
N LEU A 338 -11.50 44.72 -5.77
CA LEU A 338 -11.39 45.34 -4.42
C LEU A 338 -11.57 44.39 -3.22
N ASN A 339 -10.91 44.54 -2.08
CA ASN A 339 -9.60 45.04 -1.63
C ASN A 339 -9.62 44.83 -0.09
N GLU A 340 -8.46 44.93 0.56
CA GLU A 340 -8.21 45.07 2.02
C GLU A 340 -8.03 43.75 2.83
N VAL A 341 -6.83 43.39 3.33
CA VAL A 341 -5.98 44.03 4.41
C VAL A 341 -6.65 43.75 5.77
N GLU A 342 -6.09 43.11 6.80
CA GLU A 342 -4.71 42.92 7.27
C GLU A 342 -4.64 41.96 8.49
N ASN A 343 -3.42 41.45 8.76
CA ASN A 343 -2.73 41.19 10.05
C ASN A 343 -3.30 40.17 11.08
N ILE A 344 -2.59 39.12 11.53
CA ILE A 344 -1.30 39.06 12.29
C ILE A 344 -1.45 39.84 13.62
N ASP A 345 -1.35 39.31 14.86
CA ASP A 345 -0.27 38.49 15.43
C ASP A 345 -0.62 37.87 16.80
N PHE A 346 0.31 37.03 17.27
CA PHE A 346 0.41 36.33 18.56
C PHE A 346 0.49 37.23 19.83
N ASN A 347 -0.04 36.69 20.94
CA ASN A 347 0.43 36.68 22.35
C ASN A 347 1.71 37.48 22.73
N PRO A 348 1.86 38.03 23.97
CA PRO A 348 2.40 37.21 25.07
C PRO A 348 2.18 37.65 26.57
N THR A 349 2.26 36.63 27.45
CA THR A 349 2.90 36.49 28.79
C THR A 349 2.63 37.40 30.01
N ASN A 350 2.37 36.72 31.16
CA ASN A 350 2.95 36.81 32.53
C ASN A 350 3.37 38.20 33.10
N ASN A 351 3.17 38.58 34.38
CA ASN A 351 3.33 37.83 35.63
C ASN A 351 2.92 38.72 36.85
N SER A 352 2.60 38.09 37.98
CA SER A 352 2.81 38.50 39.39
C SER A 352 2.17 39.77 40.02
N GLY A 353 1.59 39.58 41.22
CA GLY A 353 1.93 40.40 42.40
C GLY A 353 0.84 41.25 43.08
N ASN A 354 0.22 40.66 44.12
CA ASN A 354 -0.20 41.21 45.43
C ASN A 354 -0.81 42.63 45.65
N HIS A 355 -1.82 42.60 46.53
CA HIS A 355 -2.28 43.61 47.52
C HIS A 355 -3.32 44.69 47.14
N LEU A 356 -4.47 44.56 47.83
CA LEU A 356 -5.26 45.56 48.56
C LEU A 356 -5.47 46.99 47.99
N HIS A 357 -6.76 47.31 47.88
CA HIS A 357 -7.44 48.61 48.07
C HIS A 357 -7.17 49.81 47.14
N HIS A 358 -8.29 50.19 46.49
CA HIS A 358 -8.89 51.53 46.32
C HIS A 358 -8.16 52.71 45.61
N HIS A 359 -8.93 53.22 44.63
CA HIS A 359 -9.19 54.62 44.25
C HIS A 359 -8.28 55.38 43.25
N HIS A 360 -8.94 55.67 42.11
CA HIS A 360 -9.04 56.92 41.32
C HIS A 360 -7.90 57.48 40.42
N HIS A 361 -8.37 57.78 39.19
CA HIS A 361 -8.00 58.83 38.23
C HIS A 361 -6.87 58.62 37.18
N HIS A 362 -7.31 58.45 35.90
CA HIS A 362 -7.03 59.18 34.64
C HIS A 362 -5.62 59.76 34.29
N PRO A 363 -5.30 60.02 32.99
CA PRO A 363 -4.15 59.40 32.29
C PRO A 363 -3.22 60.41 31.58
N SER A 364 -2.15 59.93 30.93
CA SER A 364 -1.39 60.50 29.78
C SER A 364 0.04 59.91 29.80
N GLN A 365 0.86 59.75 28.74
CA GLN A 365 0.80 59.91 27.27
C GLN A 365 2.16 59.40 26.71
N HIS A 366 2.20 59.13 25.39
CA HIS A 366 3.34 59.18 24.45
C HIS A 366 4.52 58.18 24.61
N GLN A 367 5.30 57.79 23.60
CA GLN A 367 5.21 57.57 22.14
C GLN A 367 6.64 57.14 21.69
N HIS A 368 6.73 56.45 20.55
CA HIS A 368 7.87 56.39 19.60
C HIS A 368 8.97 55.29 19.66
N HIS A 369 8.88 54.47 18.59
CA HIS A 369 9.87 54.10 17.56
C HIS A 369 11.07 53.16 17.82
N LEU A 370 11.05 52.13 16.97
CA LEU A 370 12.06 51.12 16.61
C LEU A 370 13.29 51.68 15.88
N ASN A 371 14.44 50.98 16.00
CA ASN A 371 15.13 50.42 14.81
C ASN A 371 16.31 49.45 15.11
N ASN A 372 16.41 48.44 14.23
CA ASN A 372 17.58 47.80 13.61
C ASN A 372 18.53 46.78 14.31
N LYS A 373 18.59 45.61 13.64
CA LYS A 373 19.75 44.81 13.13
C LYS A 373 20.67 44.01 14.07
N HIS A 374 20.98 42.79 13.58
CA HIS A 374 22.27 42.08 13.50
C HIS A 374 22.49 40.74 14.26
N TYR A 375 23.00 39.77 13.47
CA TYR A 375 23.93 38.66 13.74
C TYR A 375 23.50 37.28 14.29
N LEU A 376 24.24 36.31 13.74
CA LEU A 376 24.24 34.85 13.81
C LEU A 376 24.63 34.22 15.17
N GLN A 377 24.33 32.91 15.24
CA GLN A 377 25.04 31.79 15.89
C GLN A 377 24.52 31.19 17.22
N ASN A 378 24.35 29.85 17.14
CA ASN A 378 24.52 28.79 18.12
C ASN A 378 23.61 28.71 19.36
N GLY A 379 23.01 27.53 19.55
CA GLY A 379 22.52 27.08 20.85
C GLY A 379 21.50 25.95 20.76
N ASN A 380 21.91 24.75 21.16
CA ASN A 380 21.09 23.56 21.38
C ASN A 380 19.78 23.85 22.15
N SER A 381 18.70 23.15 21.81
CA SER A 381 17.65 22.83 22.80
C SER A 381 16.91 21.54 22.45
N THR A 382 17.27 20.50 23.19
CA THR A 382 16.37 19.41 23.63
C THR A 382 15.07 19.97 24.21
N ILE A 383 13.92 19.38 23.87
CA ILE A 383 12.78 19.14 24.78
C ILE A 383 11.97 17.97 24.19
N ALA A 384 11.95 16.87 24.95
CA ALA A 384 10.94 15.84 24.90
C ALA A 384 10.37 15.71 26.32
N SER A 385 9.05 15.78 26.46
CA SER A 385 8.25 15.25 27.58
C SER A 385 6.76 15.46 27.22
N HIS A 386 5.80 14.58 27.49
CA HIS A 386 5.61 13.65 28.60
C HIS A 386 4.69 12.48 28.19
N LEU A 387 5.02 11.25 28.59
CA LEU A 387 4.07 10.17 28.96
C LEU A 387 4.79 9.23 29.94
N HIS A 388 4.09 8.76 30.97
CA HIS A 388 4.64 8.04 32.15
C HIS A 388 5.28 6.66 31.81
N PRO A 389 6.34 6.25 32.55
CA PRO A 389 7.18 5.10 32.18
C PRO A 389 6.73 3.80 32.85
N ASN A 390 6.49 2.77 32.03
CA ASN A 390 6.96 1.42 32.37
C ASN A 390 8.37 1.32 31.80
N GLU A 391 9.31 0.80 32.59
CA GLU A 391 10.75 0.70 32.31
C GLU A 391 11.05 0.19 30.88
N PHE A 392 11.33 1.12 29.97
CA PHE A 392 11.96 0.84 28.68
C PHE A 392 13.27 1.64 28.65
N ASN A 393 14.40 0.95 28.47
CA ASN A 393 15.68 1.61 28.23
C ASN A 393 15.57 2.39 26.91
N GLU A 394 15.73 3.71 26.96
CA GLU A 394 15.69 4.61 25.78
C GLU A 394 16.74 4.28 24.71
N ASN A 395 17.66 3.35 24.98
CA ASN A 395 18.75 2.98 24.09
C ASN A 395 18.49 1.70 23.26
N ASP A 396 17.41 0.93 23.44
CA ASP A 396 17.26 -0.35 22.73
C ASP A 396 16.72 -0.21 21.29
N ILE A 397 17.24 -1.01 20.34
CA ILE A 397 16.67 -1.16 19.00
C ILE A 397 15.49 -2.13 19.09
N SER A 398 14.28 -1.66 18.79
CA SER A 398 13.03 -2.41 18.95
C SER A 398 12.12 -2.27 17.75
N ASN A 399 10.94 -2.91 17.80
CA ASN A 399 9.93 -2.73 16.76
C ASN A 399 9.46 -1.26 16.63
N GLN A 400 9.45 -0.50 17.73
CA GLN A 400 9.00 0.90 17.74
C GLN A 400 10.06 1.84 17.15
N THR A 401 11.33 1.47 17.23
CA THR A 401 12.43 2.28 16.69
C THR A 401 12.81 1.90 15.26
N PHE A 402 12.26 0.81 14.71
CA PHE A 402 12.66 0.24 13.41
C PHE A 402 12.61 1.22 12.25
N ASN A 403 11.61 2.11 12.23
CA ASN A 403 11.37 3.08 11.18
C ASN A 403 11.90 4.49 11.52
N LEU A 404 12.63 4.65 12.62
CA LEU A 404 13.27 5.92 12.93
C LEU A 404 14.41 6.19 11.94
N LEU A 405 14.73 7.47 11.76
CA LEU A 405 15.85 7.88 10.93
C LEU A 405 17.15 7.52 11.64
N THR A 406 18.03 6.81 10.94
CA THR A 406 19.38 6.52 11.40
C THR A 406 20.38 7.39 10.64
N GLU A 407 21.35 7.94 11.37
CA GLU A 407 22.42 8.76 10.81
C GLU A 407 23.75 8.01 10.74
N ASN A 408 24.75 8.60 10.09
CA ASN A 408 26.11 8.07 10.04
C ASN A 408 26.23 6.68 9.39
N ASN A 409 25.33 6.34 8.46
CA ASN A 409 25.43 5.10 7.71
C ASN A 409 26.43 5.25 6.55
N GLU A 410 27.00 4.13 6.11
CA GLU A 410 27.67 4.04 4.81
C GLU A 410 26.78 3.26 3.84
N CYS A 411 26.68 3.74 2.60
CA CYS A 411 25.80 3.20 1.56
C CYS A 411 26.57 2.96 0.25
N GLU A 412 26.33 1.82 -0.39
CA GLU A 412 26.70 1.57 -1.79
C GLU A 412 25.49 1.07 -2.57
N ILE A 413 25.23 1.69 -3.73
CA ILE A 413 24.23 1.21 -4.68
C ILE A 413 24.91 0.34 -5.73
N LEU A 414 24.52 -0.92 -5.74
CA LEU A 414 25.03 -1.96 -6.62
C LEU A 414 24.01 -2.16 -7.75
N ILE A 415 24.46 -1.91 -8.98
CA ILE A 415 23.66 -2.07 -10.18
C ILE A 415 24.02 -3.40 -10.82
N ASP A 416 22.99 -4.16 -11.21
CA ASP A 416 23.10 -5.47 -11.81
C ASP A 416 23.74 -6.56 -10.95
N GLY A 417 23.64 -7.79 -11.45
CA GLY A 417 24.21 -8.97 -10.79
C GLY A 417 25.74 -8.92 -10.70
N LEU A 418 26.41 -8.28 -11.67
CA LEU A 418 27.87 -8.20 -11.72
C LEU A 418 28.45 -7.51 -10.47
N GLN A 419 27.95 -6.33 -10.11
CA GLN A 419 28.42 -5.61 -8.92
C GLN A 419 27.92 -6.30 -7.65
N THR A 420 26.64 -6.68 -7.62
CA THR A 420 25.98 -7.27 -6.45
C THR A 420 26.67 -8.56 -5.99
N PHE A 421 26.80 -9.56 -6.86
CA PHE A 421 27.30 -10.88 -6.45
C PHE A 421 28.81 -10.91 -6.19
N ARG A 422 29.58 -10.02 -6.85
CA ARG A 422 30.99 -9.81 -6.50
C ARG A 422 31.12 -9.23 -5.11
N ARG A 423 30.29 -8.23 -4.78
CA ARG A 423 30.34 -7.62 -3.45
C ARG A 423 29.84 -8.58 -2.36
N TYR A 424 28.85 -9.42 -2.65
CA TYR A 424 28.47 -10.52 -1.75
C TYR A 424 29.64 -11.44 -1.46
N TYR A 425 30.35 -11.91 -2.51
CA TYR A 425 31.53 -12.75 -2.32
C TYR A 425 32.59 -12.05 -1.46
N GLU A 426 32.94 -10.81 -1.79
CA GLU A 426 33.97 -10.04 -1.09
C GLU A 426 33.65 -9.86 0.40
N VAL A 427 32.42 -9.45 0.74
CA VAL A 427 32.03 -9.24 2.14
C VAL A 427 31.83 -10.55 2.89
N MET A 428 31.19 -11.56 2.28
CA MET A 428 31.00 -12.87 2.91
C MET A 428 32.33 -13.57 3.21
N MET A 429 33.31 -13.48 2.30
CA MET A 429 34.61 -14.10 2.51
C MET A 429 35.39 -13.44 3.66
N ASN A 430 35.12 -12.17 3.94
CA ASN A 430 35.69 -11.40 5.04
C ASN A 430 34.89 -11.50 6.35
N ALA A 431 33.77 -12.24 6.39
CA ALA A 431 32.98 -12.43 7.60
C ALA A 431 33.79 -13.12 8.71
N GLU A 432 33.66 -12.69 9.95
CA GLU A 432 34.36 -13.31 11.09
C GLU A 432 33.40 -13.88 12.14
N HIS A 433 32.13 -13.50 12.17
CA HIS A 433 31.16 -13.96 13.17
C HIS A 433 30.05 -14.76 12.54
N SER A 434 29.31 -14.15 11.60
CA SER A 434 28.12 -14.78 11.05
C SER A 434 27.81 -14.35 9.63
N ILE A 435 27.09 -15.23 8.92
CA ILE A 435 26.45 -14.94 7.64
C ILE A 435 24.98 -15.35 7.78
N SER A 436 24.09 -14.37 7.73
CA SER A 436 22.65 -14.53 7.87
C SER A 436 21.93 -14.16 6.56
N ILE A 437 21.07 -15.04 6.04
CA ILE A 437 20.39 -14.84 4.74
C ILE A 437 18.88 -15.03 4.90
N LEU A 438 18.09 -14.03 4.50
CA LEU A 438 16.66 -14.14 4.19
C LEU A 438 16.48 -14.09 2.68
N ALA A 439 15.77 -15.05 2.11
CA ALA A 439 15.56 -15.10 0.67
C ALA A 439 14.16 -15.59 0.30
N TRP A 440 13.63 -15.01 -0.78
CA TRP A 440 12.45 -15.53 -1.47
C TRP A 440 12.83 -16.77 -2.30
N GLU A 441 13.98 -16.72 -2.97
CA GLU A 441 14.58 -17.86 -3.68
C GLU A 441 16.08 -17.94 -3.40
N LEU A 442 16.61 -19.17 -3.23
CA LEU A 442 18.03 -19.39 -2.99
C LEU A 442 18.56 -20.56 -3.82
N SER A 443 19.69 -20.35 -4.48
CA SER A 443 20.45 -21.39 -5.17
C SER A 443 21.85 -21.48 -4.55
N LEU A 444 22.12 -22.51 -3.75
CA LEU A 444 23.43 -22.70 -3.11
C LEU A 444 24.54 -22.94 -4.15
N SER A 445 24.20 -23.59 -5.26
CA SER A 445 25.11 -23.77 -6.40
C SER A 445 25.30 -22.53 -7.28
N PHE A 446 24.72 -21.37 -6.90
CA PHE A 446 24.81 -20.14 -7.68
C PHE A 446 26.25 -19.60 -7.71
N GLY A 447 26.74 -19.24 -8.90
CA GLY A 447 28.08 -18.69 -9.08
C GLY A 447 28.13 -17.20 -8.73
N LEU A 448 28.83 -16.83 -7.65
CA LEU A 448 28.94 -15.45 -7.20
C LEU A 448 29.98 -14.65 -8.00
N ILE A 449 31.13 -15.27 -8.26
CA ILE A 449 32.26 -14.63 -8.95
C ILE A 449 33.02 -15.64 -9.81
N LEU A 450 33.64 -15.16 -10.89
CA LEU A 450 34.60 -15.95 -11.66
C LEU A 450 35.90 -16.10 -10.87
N THR A 451 36.43 -17.32 -10.79
CA THR A 451 37.67 -17.67 -10.09
C THR A 451 38.84 -16.77 -10.50
N LYS A 452 38.97 -16.47 -11.81
CA LYS A 452 40.02 -15.59 -12.35
C LYS A 452 40.00 -14.13 -11.87
N ASN A 453 38.90 -13.68 -11.25
CA ASN A 453 38.77 -12.30 -10.77
C ASN A 453 39.12 -12.18 -9.27
N VAL A 454 39.45 -13.28 -8.59
CA VAL A 454 39.88 -13.28 -7.19
C VAL A 454 41.39 -13.04 -7.15
N VAL A 455 41.81 -12.03 -6.39
CA VAL A 455 43.24 -11.66 -6.26
C VAL A 455 43.89 -12.36 -5.07
N SER A 456 43.11 -12.71 -4.05
CA SER A 456 43.54 -13.49 -2.89
C SER A 456 43.52 -15.00 -3.16
N GLU A 457 43.88 -15.80 -2.15
CA GLU A 457 43.69 -17.26 -2.21
C GLU A 457 42.22 -17.63 -2.45
N LEU A 458 42.02 -18.70 -3.24
CA LEU A 458 40.70 -19.28 -3.47
C LEU A 458 40.14 -19.91 -2.19
N PRO A 459 38.81 -20.04 -2.07
CA PRO A 459 38.21 -20.79 -0.97
C PRO A 459 38.73 -22.24 -0.94
N MET A 460 38.85 -22.81 0.26
CA MET A 460 39.66 -24.02 0.56
C MET A 460 39.38 -25.24 -0.33
N PHE A 461 38.17 -25.37 -0.89
CA PHE A 461 37.73 -26.54 -1.66
C PHE A 461 37.31 -26.21 -3.09
N VAL A 462 37.66 -25.02 -3.57
CA VAL A 462 37.43 -24.65 -4.96
C VAL A 462 38.53 -25.26 -5.80
N ASP A 463 38.16 -26.16 -6.71
CA ASP A 463 39.07 -26.66 -7.74
C ASP A 463 39.59 -25.47 -8.57
N PRO A 464 40.91 -25.29 -8.74
CA PRO A 464 41.47 -24.23 -9.58
C PRO A 464 40.91 -24.20 -11.01
N LEU A 465 40.44 -25.33 -11.54
CA LEU A 465 39.80 -25.44 -12.85
C LEU A 465 38.33 -25.01 -12.86
N SER A 466 37.71 -24.83 -11.69
CA SER A 466 36.35 -24.32 -11.58
C SER A 466 36.29 -22.90 -12.11
N LYS A 467 35.39 -22.66 -13.06
CA LYS A 467 35.20 -21.33 -13.65
C LYS A 467 34.55 -20.33 -12.67
N TRP A 468 33.68 -20.83 -11.80
CA TRP A 468 32.85 -20.05 -10.89
C TRP A 468 33.05 -20.52 -9.46
N ILE A 469 33.14 -19.57 -8.54
CA ILE A 469 33.02 -19.81 -7.10
C ILE A 469 31.55 -19.69 -6.73
N THR A 470 31.00 -20.72 -6.08
CA THR A 470 29.57 -20.76 -5.74
C THR A 470 29.29 -20.25 -4.32
N LEU A 471 28.03 -19.94 -4.02
CA LEU A 471 27.60 -19.60 -2.66
C LEU A 471 27.92 -20.75 -1.68
N GLU A 472 27.67 -22.01 -2.06
CA GLU A 472 28.02 -23.19 -1.28
C GLU A 472 29.51 -23.23 -0.91
N ASP A 473 30.40 -22.91 -1.86
CA ASP A 473 31.86 -22.89 -1.62
C ASP A 473 32.25 -21.84 -0.57
N VAL A 474 31.63 -20.66 -0.62
CA VAL A 474 31.85 -19.57 0.35
C VAL A 474 31.35 -19.99 1.73
N LEU A 475 30.11 -20.46 1.84
CA LEU A 475 29.51 -20.80 3.14
C LEU A 475 30.28 -21.91 3.86
N ILE A 476 30.64 -23.00 3.16
CA ILE A 476 31.42 -24.10 3.73
C ILE A 476 32.80 -23.61 4.18
N THR A 477 33.47 -22.80 3.36
CA THR A 477 34.79 -22.25 3.70
C THR A 477 34.72 -21.39 4.95
N LYS A 478 33.66 -20.60 5.12
CA LYS A 478 33.51 -19.71 6.29
C LYS A 478 33.12 -20.46 7.56
N VAL A 479 32.27 -21.48 7.48
CA VAL A 479 31.98 -22.32 8.66
C VAL A 479 33.22 -23.05 9.16
N LEU A 480 34.05 -23.58 8.27
CA LEU A 480 35.32 -24.21 8.65
C LEU A 480 36.34 -23.23 9.26
N LYS A 481 36.17 -21.92 9.01
CA LYS A 481 36.93 -20.83 9.64
C LYS A 481 36.28 -20.26 10.90
N GLY A 482 35.20 -20.88 11.39
CA GLY A 482 34.58 -20.47 12.64
C GLY A 482 33.49 -19.42 12.54
N VAL A 483 32.82 -19.31 11.39
CA VAL A 483 31.69 -18.40 11.15
C VAL A 483 30.38 -19.18 11.19
N ASP A 484 29.36 -18.68 11.89
CA ASP A 484 28.03 -19.29 11.89
C ASP A 484 27.22 -18.88 10.65
N VAL A 485 26.55 -19.83 10.01
CA VAL A 485 25.71 -19.56 8.83
C VAL A 485 24.25 -19.85 9.17
N ARG A 486 23.37 -18.87 8.92
CA ARG A 486 21.95 -18.92 9.27
C ARG A 486 21.12 -18.53 8.06
N ILE A 487 20.26 -19.41 7.58
CA ILE A 487 19.50 -19.19 6.35
C ILE A 487 18.02 -19.40 6.64
N ILE A 488 17.19 -18.44 6.26
CA ILE A 488 15.74 -18.58 6.16
C ILE A 488 15.38 -18.39 4.69
N VAL A 489 14.75 -19.40 4.10
CA VAL A 489 14.37 -19.38 2.68
C VAL A 489 12.91 -19.76 2.54
N TRP A 490 12.19 -18.99 1.74
CA TRP A 490 10.78 -19.25 1.48
C TRP A 490 10.56 -20.47 0.60
N ARG A 491 9.44 -21.16 0.83
CA ARG A 491 8.97 -22.30 0.04
C ARG A 491 7.46 -22.21 -0.13
N HIS A 492 7.02 -22.21 -1.38
CA HIS A 492 5.62 -22.44 -1.73
C HIS A 492 5.46 -23.78 -2.43
N GLU A 493 4.50 -24.61 -2.00
CA GLU A 493 4.35 -25.97 -2.53
C GLU A 493 3.98 -25.99 -4.02
N LEU A 494 2.95 -25.24 -4.42
CA LEU A 494 2.55 -25.13 -5.83
C LEU A 494 3.67 -24.57 -6.72
N ILE A 495 4.32 -23.48 -6.32
CA ILE A 495 5.44 -22.90 -7.07
C ILE A 495 6.59 -23.89 -7.13
N SER A 496 6.90 -24.60 -6.04
CA SER A 496 7.91 -25.67 -6.04
C SER A 496 7.56 -26.79 -7.02
N HIS A 497 6.29 -27.21 -7.10
CA HIS A 497 5.83 -28.17 -8.11
C HIS A 497 5.98 -27.63 -9.55
N LEU A 498 5.63 -26.37 -9.79
CA LEU A 498 5.80 -25.71 -11.09
C LEU A 498 7.28 -25.58 -11.47
N THR A 499 8.12 -25.13 -10.54
CA THR A 499 9.58 -25.04 -10.69
C THR A 499 10.16 -26.42 -10.95
N ARG A 500 9.74 -27.46 -10.22
CA ARG A 500 10.13 -28.86 -10.47
C ARG A 500 9.74 -29.31 -11.88
N PHE A 501 8.57 -28.93 -12.38
CA PHE A 501 8.15 -29.26 -13.74
C PHE A 501 8.93 -28.47 -14.81
N LEU A 502 9.15 -27.16 -14.59
CA LEU A 502 9.84 -26.27 -15.52
C LEU A 502 11.34 -26.57 -15.62
N TYR A 503 11.96 -26.90 -14.49
CA TYR A 503 13.40 -27.17 -14.36
C TYR A 503 13.73 -28.66 -14.21
N LEU A 504 12.79 -29.56 -14.52
CA LEU A 504 12.97 -31.02 -14.42
C LEU A 504 13.48 -31.46 -13.02
N GLY A 505 13.11 -30.72 -11.98
CA GLY A 505 13.47 -30.95 -10.59
C GLY A 505 14.93 -30.70 -10.22
N GLU A 506 15.71 -29.99 -11.02
CA GLU A 506 17.14 -29.74 -10.75
C GLU A 506 17.42 -28.56 -9.82
N VAL A 507 16.48 -27.63 -9.64
CA VAL A 507 16.71 -26.33 -9.00
C VAL A 507 15.67 -26.01 -7.93
N THR A 508 15.22 -27.02 -7.16
CA THR A 508 14.39 -26.76 -5.98
C THR A 508 15.27 -26.56 -4.76
N ILE A 509 14.80 -25.76 -3.80
CA ILE A 509 15.55 -25.49 -2.58
C ILE A 509 15.86 -26.78 -1.81
N GLU A 510 14.93 -27.73 -1.77
CA GLU A 510 15.12 -29.03 -1.10
C GLU A 510 16.28 -29.82 -1.72
N ARG A 511 16.44 -29.75 -3.06
CA ARG A 511 17.54 -30.44 -3.74
C ARG A 511 18.87 -29.74 -3.55
N GLU A 512 18.88 -28.40 -3.51
CA GLU A 512 20.09 -27.62 -3.22
C GLU A 512 20.58 -27.89 -1.79
N VAL A 513 19.67 -27.88 -0.81
CA VAL A 513 19.99 -28.17 0.59
C VAL A 513 20.45 -29.62 0.77
N ALA A 514 19.82 -30.60 0.12
CA ALA A 514 20.28 -32.00 0.16
C ALA A 514 21.66 -32.22 -0.49
N LYS A 515 22.11 -31.34 -1.40
CA LYS A 515 23.50 -31.37 -1.91
C LYS A 515 24.45 -30.80 -0.85
N LEU A 516 24.10 -29.68 -0.25
CA LEU A 516 24.85 -29.04 0.82
C LEU A 516 25.04 -30.02 1.99
N GLU A 517 23.99 -30.65 2.50
CA GLU A 517 24.07 -31.62 3.60
C GLU A 517 25.05 -32.76 3.29
N ARG A 518 24.98 -33.32 2.07
CA ARG A 518 25.91 -34.38 1.64
C ARG A 518 27.34 -33.89 1.59
N ARG A 519 27.57 -32.66 1.15
CA ARG A 519 28.91 -32.05 1.08
C ARG A 519 29.44 -31.75 2.49
N CYS A 520 28.63 -31.16 3.35
CA CYS A 520 28.94 -30.91 4.77
C CYS A 520 29.28 -32.22 5.51
N LYS A 521 28.49 -33.27 5.33
CA LYS A 521 28.75 -34.60 5.92
C LYS A 521 30.11 -35.16 5.51
N LYS A 522 30.50 -35.01 4.23
CA LYS A 522 31.83 -35.45 3.75
C LYS A 522 32.99 -34.66 4.35
N LEU A 523 32.74 -33.39 4.68
CA LEU A 523 33.76 -32.47 5.21
C LEU A 523 33.74 -32.37 6.75
N GLY A 524 32.87 -33.11 7.43
CA GLY A 524 32.71 -33.02 8.89
C GLY A 524 32.12 -31.70 9.37
N VAL A 525 31.41 -30.96 8.50
CA VAL A 525 30.75 -29.70 8.85
C VAL A 525 29.35 -29.98 9.38
N GLN A 526 28.98 -29.37 10.50
CA GLN A 526 27.63 -29.47 11.03
C GLN A 526 26.65 -28.69 10.14
N CYS A 527 25.64 -29.38 9.62
CA CYS A 527 24.59 -28.81 8.77
C CYS A 527 23.23 -29.24 9.31
N ASN A 528 22.42 -28.28 9.77
CA ASN A 528 21.09 -28.50 10.35
C ASN A 528 20.03 -27.96 9.39
N VAL A 529 19.03 -28.77 9.05
CA VAL A 529 17.99 -28.39 8.10
C VAL A 529 16.62 -28.57 8.73
N PHE A 530 15.88 -27.48 8.82
CA PHE A 530 14.54 -27.44 9.38
C PHE A 530 13.53 -26.92 8.37
N HIS A 531 12.29 -27.33 8.55
CA HIS A 531 11.11 -27.02 7.76
C HIS A 531 10.00 -26.65 8.73
N THR A 532 9.47 -25.44 8.57
CA THR A 532 8.40 -24.92 9.45
C THR A 532 7.13 -25.75 9.42
N THR A 533 6.97 -26.61 8.42
CA THR A 533 5.81 -27.48 8.24
C THR A 533 5.89 -28.83 8.96
N HIS A 534 7.09 -29.33 9.31
CA HIS A 534 7.17 -30.73 9.79
C HIS A 534 8.36 -31.12 10.69
N ASN A 535 9.44 -30.34 10.81
CA ASN A 535 10.60 -30.74 11.64
C ASN A 535 11.30 -29.59 12.36
N MET A 536 10.54 -28.56 12.79
CA MET A 536 11.10 -27.51 13.66
C MET A 536 11.30 -28.03 15.08
N PRO A 537 12.47 -27.78 15.71
CA PRO A 537 12.63 -27.99 17.14
C PRO A 537 11.91 -26.89 17.92
N GLY A 538 11.67 -27.14 19.21
CA GLY A 538 10.97 -26.19 20.09
C GLY A 538 11.77 -24.90 20.36
N PRO A 539 11.11 -23.87 20.93
CA PRO A 539 11.72 -22.58 21.23
C PRO A 539 12.85 -22.65 22.26
N ASP A 540 12.88 -23.68 23.12
CA ASP A 540 13.94 -23.89 24.11
C ASP A 540 15.19 -24.60 23.51
N SER A 541 15.17 -24.91 22.21
CA SER A 541 16.31 -25.52 21.55
C SER A 541 17.50 -24.55 21.45
N SER A 542 18.71 -25.10 21.49
CA SER A 542 19.94 -24.31 21.33
C SER A 542 20.02 -23.58 19.99
N PHE A 543 19.27 -24.00 18.97
CA PHE A 543 19.21 -23.34 17.66
C PHE A 543 18.35 -22.07 17.66
N ALA A 544 17.39 -21.94 18.60
CA ALA A 544 16.49 -20.81 18.64
C ALA A 544 17.16 -19.54 19.19
N ASN A 545 18.16 -19.68 20.07
CA ASN A 545 18.84 -18.57 20.70
C ASN A 545 20.06 -18.12 19.87
N LEU A 546 19.95 -16.97 19.19
CA LEU A 546 21.05 -16.38 18.42
C LEU A 546 22.13 -15.71 19.26
N SER A 547 21.85 -15.45 20.54
CA SER A 547 22.73 -14.72 21.45
C SER A 547 23.68 -15.62 22.24
N SER A 548 23.42 -16.93 22.29
CA SER A 548 24.34 -17.89 22.88
C SER A 548 25.43 -18.23 21.87
N PRO A 549 26.72 -18.07 22.21
CA PRO A 549 27.81 -18.50 21.32
C PRO A 549 27.64 -20.00 21.05
N SER A 550 27.58 -20.38 19.78
CA SER A 550 27.55 -21.80 19.44
C SER A 550 28.88 -22.42 19.88
N ASN A 551 28.82 -23.53 20.62
CA ASN A 551 30.02 -24.29 20.97
C ASN A 551 30.72 -24.87 19.73
N SER A 552 30.05 -24.90 18.57
CA SER A 552 30.61 -25.35 17.29
C SER A 552 29.97 -24.60 16.11
N PRO A 553 30.75 -23.95 15.25
CA PRO A 553 30.26 -23.26 14.05
C PRO A 553 29.43 -24.21 13.18
N SER A 554 28.27 -23.75 12.71
CA SER A 554 27.36 -24.59 11.92
C SER A 554 26.68 -23.85 10.77
N ILE A 555 26.17 -24.62 9.81
CA ILE A 555 25.22 -24.13 8.81
C ILE A 555 23.81 -24.57 9.23
N THR A 556 22.94 -23.61 9.50
CA THR A 556 21.53 -23.88 9.81
C THR A 556 20.62 -23.27 8.75
N VAL A 557 19.78 -24.11 8.13
CA VAL A 557 18.85 -23.72 7.06
C VAL A 557 17.42 -23.98 7.51
N ILE A 558 16.57 -22.96 7.46
CA ILE A 558 15.14 -23.04 7.73
C ILE A 558 14.39 -22.78 6.42
N ILE A 559 13.69 -23.81 5.96
CA ILE A 559 12.80 -23.74 4.80
C ILE A 559 11.39 -23.41 5.31
N VAL A 560 10.93 -22.19 5.01
CA VAL A 560 9.67 -21.65 5.53
C VAL A 560 8.55 -21.88 4.54
N GLY A 561 7.56 -22.69 4.91
CA GLY A 561 6.32 -22.84 4.15
C GLY A 561 5.45 -21.58 4.17
N ASN A 562 4.43 -21.51 3.30
CA ASN A 562 3.43 -20.44 3.35
C ASN A 562 2.05 -20.95 3.82
N PRO A 563 1.60 -20.63 5.05
CA PRO A 563 0.26 -21.02 5.51
C PRO A 563 -0.90 -20.31 4.77
N LEU A 564 -0.64 -19.16 4.12
CA LEU A 564 -1.65 -18.36 3.41
C LEU A 564 -1.73 -18.64 1.88
N GLY A 565 -0.96 -19.62 1.37
CA GLY A 565 -1.00 -20.04 -0.03
C GLY A 565 -0.46 -19.00 -1.02
N ILE A 566 -1.07 -18.87 -2.20
CA ILE A 566 -0.60 -17.97 -3.28
C ILE A 566 -0.78 -16.48 -2.90
N LEU A 567 -1.52 -16.18 -1.82
CA LEU A 567 -1.95 -14.83 -1.41
C LEU A 567 -0.93 -14.04 -0.57
N SER A 568 0.30 -14.51 -0.45
CA SER A 568 1.43 -13.79 0.15
C SER A 568 2.74 -14.50 -0.18
N SER A 569 3.88 -13.86 0.13
CA SER A 569 5.17 -14.53 0.16
C SER A 569 6.11 -13.89 1.18
N HIS A 570 7.17 -14.60 1.55
CA HIS A 570 8.32 -13.98 2.19
C HIS A 570 9.22 -13.42 1.10
N HIS A 571 9.07 -12.13 0.81
CA HIS A 571 9.62 -11.52 -0.40
C HIS A 571 10.83 -10.63 -0.12
N GLU A 572 11.15 -10.36 1.15
CA GLU A 572 12.40 -9.70 1.52
C GLU A 572 13.64 -10.49 1.07
N LYS A 573 14.66 -9.75 0.60
CA LYS A 573 15.99 -10.29 0.35
C LYS A 573 16.96 -9.57 1.26
N LEU A 574 17.51 -10.29 2.25
CA LEU A 574 18.45 -9.74 3.22
C LEU A 574 19.68 -10.64 3.30
N VAL A 575 20.86 -10.07 3.12
CA VAL A 575 22.13 -10.72 3.50
C VAL A 575 22.76 -9.86 4.59
N LEU A 576 22.97 -10.43 5.77
CA LEU A 576 23.57 -9.76 6.91
C LEU A 576 24.85 -10.49 7.31
N ILE A 577 25.94 -9.74 7.40
CA ILE A 577 27.27 -10.22 7.72
C ILE A 577 27.67 -9.61 9.05
N ASP A 578 28.18 -10.45 9.96
CA ASP A 578 28.71 -10.07 11.27
C ASP A 578 27.76 -9.17 12.07
N GLY A 579 26.45 -9.45 12.03
CA GLY A 579 25.43 -8.64 12.68
C GLY A 579 25.71 -8.42 14.17
N GLU A 580 26.31 -9.41 14.83
CA GLU A 580 26.71 -9.37 16.23
C GLU A 580 27.80 -8.33 16.55
N CYS A 581 28.54 -7.86 15.55
CA CYS A 581 29.58 -6.86 15.71
C CYS A 581 29.22 -5.56 14.95
N PRO A 582 28.62 -4.55 15.61
CA PRO A 582 28.12 -3.35 14.94
C PRO A 582 29.13 -2.60 14.06
N ASP A 583 30.40 -2.53 14.47
CA ASP A 583 31.46 -1.84 13.71
C ASP A 583 31.85 -2.58 12.42
N HIS A 584 31.58 -3.88 12.35
CA HIS A 584 31.87 -4.73 11.19
C HIS A 584 30.62 -5.21 10.46
N ALA A 585 29.43 -4.94 11.01
CA ALA A 585 28.17 -5.39 10.46
C ALA A 585 27.91 -4.76 9.09
N VAL A 586 27.59 -5.62 8.12
CA VAL A 586 27.22 -5.22 6.76
C VAL A 586 25.91 -5.87 6.40
N ALA A 587 24.96 -5.09 5.90
CA ALA A 587 23.69 -5.61 5.43
C ALA A 587 23.50 -5.30 3.95
N PHE A 588 22.87 -6.22 3.21
CA PHE A 588 22.42 -6.00 1.85
C PHE A 588 20.92 -6.23 1.76
N THR A 589 20.22 -5.31 1.12
CA THR A 589 18.79 -5.44 0.81
C THR A 589 18.50 -4.83 -0.57
N GLY A 590 17.37 -5.17 -1.19
CA GLY A 590 17.05 -4.75 -2.55
C GLY A 590 16.30 -5.84 -3.33
N GLY A 591 16.46 -5.85 -4.66
CA GLY A 591 15.74 -6.76 -5.54
C GLY A 591 16.39 -8.13 -5.75
N PHE A 592 17.65 -8.32 -5.36
CA PHE A 592 18.40 -9.53 -5.68
C PHE A 592 18.23 -10.68 -4.68
N ASP A 593 17.62 -11.76 -5.17
CA ASP A 593 17.82 -13.12 -4.64
C ASP A 593 19.18 -13.70 -5.13
N ILE A 594 19.83 -14.55 -4.32
CA ILE A 594 21.01 -15.32 -4.75
C ILE A 594 20.53 -16.56 -5.51
N ALA A 595 20.03 -16.35 -6.72
CA ALA A 595 19.36 -17.36 -7.51
C ALA A 595 19.73 -17.31 -8.99
N ARG A 596 19.60 -18.45 -9.68
CA ARG A 596 19.89 -18.54 -11.12
C ARG A 596 19.00 -17.58 -11.92
N GLY A 597 19.55 -17.02 -12.99
CA GLY A 597 18.88 -16.03 -13.84
C GLY A 597 19.01 -14.59 -13.39
N ARG A 598 19.51 -14.34 -12.17
CA ARG A 598 19.69 -12.97 -11.65
C ARG A 598 21.05 -12.38 -12.05
N TYR A 599 22.00 -13.21 -12.47
CA TYR A 599 23.29 -12.71 -12.93
C TYR A 599 23.17 -12.03 -14.29
N ASP A 600 23.46 -10.73 -14.33
CA ASP A 600 23.70 -9.98 -15.55
C ASP A 600 24.83 -8.95 -15.38
N GLN A 601 25.21 -8.33 -16.48
CA GLN A 601 26.21 -7.28 -16.55
C GLN A 601 25.57 -6.02 -17.11
N PRO A 602 26.13 -4.82 -16.84
CA PRO A 602 25.58 -3.54 -17.33
C PRO A 602 25.43 -3.44 -18.84
N LEU A 603 26.13 -4.28 -19.63
CA LEU A 603 25.98 -4.31 -21.10
C LEU A 603 24.82 -5.19 -21.59
N HIS A 604 24.22 -6.00 -20.71
CA HIS A 604 23.21 -7.02 -20.98
C HIS A 604 23.47 -7.83 -22.25
N GLN A 605 24.71 -8.32 -22.40
CA GLN A 605 25.13 -9.00 -23.62
C GLN A 605 24.32 -10.28 -23.85
N ILE A 606 23.82 -10.49 -25.06
CA ILE A 606 23.16 -11.76 -25.38
C ILE A 606 24.22 -12.85 -25.62
N PRO A 607 24.15 -14.01 -24.94
CA PRO A 607 25.07 -15.11 -25.20
C PRO A 607 24.94 -15.56 -26.67
N LYS A 608 26.05 -15.69 -27.40
CA LYS A 608 25.99 -16.34 -28.72
C LYS A 608 25.42 -17.75 -28.55
N PRO A 609 24.53 -18.21 -29.45
CA PRO A 609 24.17 -19.63 -29.48
C PRO A 609 25.46 -20.45 -29.60
N TYR A 610 25.52 -21.59 -28.91
CA TYR A 610 26.58 -22.55 -29.13
C TYR A 610 26.34 -23.16 -30.52
N LEU A 611 26.91 -22.53 -31.55
CA LEU A 611 27.08 -23.18 -32.84
C LEU A 611 28.31 -24.09 -32.67
N PRO A 612 28.17 -25.42 -32.67
CA PRO A 612 29.35 -26.27 -32.86
C PRO A 612 30.00 -25.82 -34.18
N PRO A 613 31.33 -25.72 -34.26
CA PRO A 613 31.98 -25.28 -35.49
C PRO A 613 31.57 -26.24 -36.62
N MET A 614 30.84 -25.73 -37.61
CA MET A 614 30.76 -26.40 -38.90
C MET A 614 32.19 -26.47 -39.42
N LYS A 615 32.81 -27.65 -39.40
CA LYS A 615 34.05 -27.86 -40.15
C LYS A 615 33.69 -27.77 -41.64
N PRO A 616 34.23 -26.81 -42.40
CA PRO A 616 34.15 -26.88 -43.85
C PRO A 616 35.17 -27.95 -44.28
N GLY A 617 34.70 -29.06 -44.85
CA GLY A 617 35.51 -30.04 -45.57
C GLY A 617 36.78 -30.54 -44.87
N SER A 618 36.68 -31.62 -44.09
CA SER A 618 37.85 -32.49 -43.85
C SER A 618 37.41 -33.93 -43.60
N ASN A 619 37.38 -34.70 -44.68
CA ASN A 619 37.89 -36.07 -44.63
C ASN A 619 39.37 -35.96 -44.27
N ILE A 620 39.84 -36.67 -43.24
CA ILE A 620 41.13 -37.37 -43.15
C ILE A 620 41.29 -37.91 -41.73
N ASN A 621 41.71 -39.17 -41.67
CA ASN A 621 42.03 -39.98 -40.50
C ASN A 621 43.16 -39.37 -39.63
N THR A 622 43.31 -39.95 -38.44
CA THR A 622 44.51 -40.05 -37.56
C THR A 622 44.60 -39.16 -36.30
N THR A 623 44.45 -39.85 -35.16
CA THR A 623 45.25 -39.88 -33.92
C THR A 623 45.66 -38.62 -33.13
N THR A 624 45.22 -38.64 -31.86
CA THR A 624 45.82 -38.16 -30.59
C THR A 624 45.84 -36.67 -30.20
N PRO A 625 45.72 -36.37 -28.88
CA PRO A 625 45.47 -35.04 -28.33
C PRO A 625 46.75 -34.34 -27.84
N ALA A 626 46.81 -33.00 -27.93
CA ALA A 626 47.83 -32.21 -27.25
C ALA A 626 47.27 -30.88 -26.71
N ALA A 627 47.75 -30.56 -25.52
CA ALA A 627 47.43 -29.43 -24.67
C ALA A 627 47.96 -28.08 -25.19
N GLY A 628 47.49 -27.00 -24.57
CA GLY A 628 48.21 -25.73 -24.48
C GLY A 628 47.86 -24.70 -25.55
N GLY A 629 47.08 -23.70 -25.17
CA GLY A 629 46.90 -22.46 -25.93
C GLY A 629 46.59 -21.33 -24.98
N GLN A 630 47.60 -20.52 -24.68
CA GLN A 630 47.51 -19.27 -23.91
C GLN A 630 46.63 -18.28 -24.68
N ASP A 631 45.56 -17.78 -24.05
CA ASP A 631 44.86 -16.58 -24.51
C ASP A 631 45.74 -15.37 -24.17
N SER A 632 46.42 -14.82 -25.18
CA SER A 632 47.15 -13.56 -25.07
C SER A 632 46.18 -12.38 -25.04
N ASP A 633 46.34 -11.53 -24.02
CA ASP A 633 45.60 -10.28 -23.79
C ASP A 633 45.67 -9.33 -24.99
N ASN A 634 44.55 -9.18 -25.70
CA ASN A 634 44.35 -8.12 -26.68
C ASN A 634 43.26 -7.17 -26.17
N TYR A 635 43.59 -5.88 -25.99
CA TYR A 635 42.70 -4.83 -25.45
C TYR A 635 41.42 -4.58 -26.30
N ASN A 636 41.30 -5.20 -27.47
CA ASN A 636 40.11 -5.19 -28.32
C ASN A 636 39.20 -6.43 -28.18
N SER A 637 39.45 -7.29 -27.17
CA SER A 637 38.61 -8.47 -26.94
C SER A 637 37.26 -8.07 -26.33
N PRO A 638 36.11 -8.56 -26.84
CA PRO A 638 34.83 -8.31 -26.21
C PRO A 638 34.86 -8.82 -24.76
N PRO A 639 34.21 -8.12 -23.80
CA PRO A 639 34.32 -8.47 -22.39
C PRO A 639 33.89 -9.92 -22.15
N PRO A 640 34.49 -10.60 -21.16
CA PRO A 640 34.28 -12.01 -20.93
C PRO A 640 32.80 -12.31 -20.72
N ARG A 641 32.28 -13.32 -21.43
CA ARG A 641 30.87 -13.71 -21.34
C ARG A 641 30.61 -14.57 -20.13
N TYR A 642 29.61 -14.16 -19.34
CA TYR A 642 29.20 -14.86 -18.12
C TYR A 642 28.09 -15.88 -18.44
N SER A 643 28.52 -17.08 -18.81
CA SER A 643 27.66 -18.23 -19.09
C SER A 643 28.00 -19.42 -18.17
N GLY A 644 27.02 -20.28 -17.92
CA GLY A 644 27.19 -21.47 -17.09
C GLY A 644 25.89 -21.94 -16.43
N ARG A 645 25.84 -23.21 -16.02
CA ARG A 645 24.68 -23.79 -15.29
C ARG A 645 24.52 -23.17 -13.88
N ASN A 646 25.58 -22.57 -13.35
CA ASN A 646 25.61 -21.97 -12.01
C ASN A 646 24.96 -20.59 -11.96
N VAL A 647 24.91 -19.85 -13.08
CA VAL A 647 24.34 -18.49 -13.10
C VAL A 647 23.14 -18.35 -14.01
N GLN A 648 23.01 -19.21 -15.02
CA GLN A 648 21.88 -19.20 -15.95
C GLN A 648 20.83 -20.28 -15.61
N PRO A 649 19.56 -20.06 -15.95
CA PRO A 649 18.54 -21.11 -16.02
C PRO A 649 18.99 -22.28 -16.91
N ILE A 650 18.43 -23.47 -16.68
CA ILE A 650 18.81 -24.71 -17.41
C ILE A 650 18.67 -24.56 -18.92
N LEU A 651 17.64 -23.85 -19.37
CA LEU A 651 17.42 -23.53 -20.78
C LEU A 651 18.36 -22.39 -21.21
N ARG A 652 19.66 -22.68 -21.33
CA ARG A 652 20.74 -21.71 -21.62
C ARG A 652 20.54 -20.88 -22.89
N GLN A 653 19.75 -21.36 -23.84
CA GLN A 653 19.42 -20.66 -25.10
C GLN A 653 18.31 -19.62 -24.91
N ILE A 654 17.57 -19.68 -23.80
CA ILE A 654 16.53 -18.73 -23.37
C ILE A 654 17.11 -17.93 -22.18
N ARG A 655 18.18 -17.16 -22.42
CA ARG A 655 18.64 -16.19 -21.42
C ARG A 655 17.60 -15.06 -21.31
N PHE A 656 17.07 -14.85 -20.12
CA PHE A 656 16.44 -13.59 -19.74
C PHE A 656 17.56 -12.62 -19.36
N LEU A 657 17.56 -11.45 -19.99
CA LEU A 657 18.43 -10.36 -19.56
C LEU A 657 17.77 -9.74 -18.32
N TRP A 658 18.54 -9.49 -17.27
CA TRP A 658 18.02 -9.11 -15.96
C TRP A 658 18.67 -7.81 -15.51
N HIS A 659 17.85 -6.82 -15.17
CA HIS A 659 18.28 -5.54 -14.62
C HIS A 659 17.66 -5.34 -13.25
N ASP A 660 18.48 -5.05 -12.25
CA ASP A 660 18.03 -4.92 -10.86
C ASP A 660 19.05 -4.16 -9.99
N ILE A 661 18.65 -3.78 -8.78
CA ILE A 661 19.43 -2.93 -7.88
C ILE A 661 19.46 -3.53 -6.46
N GLN A 662 20.66 -3.51 -5.87
CA GLN A 662 20.88 -3.83 -4.45
C GLN A 662 21.50 -2.63 -3.73
N ILE A 663 21.22 -2.47 -2.44
CA ILE A 663 21.95 -1.56 -1.56
C ILE A 663 22.78 -2.37 -0.56
N MET A 664 24.02 -1.93 -0.33
CA MET A 664 24.84 -2.32 0.81
C MET A 664 24.79 -1.21 1.86
N LEU A 665 24.55 -1.58 3.11
CA LEU A 665 24.44 -0.69 4.26
C LEU A 665 25.46 -1.10 5.34
N LYS A 666 26.14 -0.11 5.91
CA LYS A 666 26.92 -0.24 7.16
C LYS A 666 26.53 0.85 8.14
N GLY A 667 26.74 0.61 9.43
CA GLY A 667 26.37 1.54 10.50
C GLY A 667 25.02 1.19 11.14
N PRO A 668 24.34 2.15 11.80
CA PRO A 668 23.19 1.84 12.65
C PRO A 668 22.02 1.14 11.96
N SER A 669 21.80 1.40 10.66
CA SER A 669 20.76 0.72 9.87
C SER A 669 20.99 -0.81 9.76
N ALA A 670 22.25 -1.28 9.76
CA ALA A 670 22.56 -2.70 9.72
C ALA A 670 22.09 -3.41 11.01
N GLN A 671 22.11 -2.73 12.16
CA GLN A 671 21.59 -3.29 13.43
C GLN A 671 20.06 -3.37 13.46
N HIS A 672 19.37 -2.45 12.80
CA HIS A 672 17.92 -2.57 12.61
C HIS A 672 17.58 -3.77 11.71
N LEU A 673 18.34 -3.99 10.63
CA LEU A 673 18.18 -5.19 9.80
C LEU A 673 18.54 -6.48 10.54
N ARG A 674 19.50 -6.44 11.47
CA ARG A 674 19.76 -7.53 12.43
C ARG A 674 18.55 -7.82 13.31
N LEU A 675 17.93 -6.79 13.88
CA LEU A 675 16.70 -6.98 14.66
C LEU A 675 15.64 -7.69 13.81
N HIS A 676 15.44 -7.26 12.56
CA HIS A 676 14.49 -7.90 11.67
C HIS A 676 14.82 -9.39 11.45
N PHE A 677 16.06 -9.73 11.14
CA PHE A 677 16.49 -11.14 11.01
C PHE A 677 16.22 -11.92 12.31
N HIS A 678 16.57 -11.35 13.46
CA HIS A 678 16.37 -11.97 14.76
C HIS A 678 14.89 -12.27 15.04
N GLN A 679 14.01 -11.32 14.72
CA GLN A 679 12.55 -11.49 14.84
C GLN A 679 12.04 -12.60 13.91
N ARG A 680 12.53 -12.67 12.66
CA ARG A 680 12.18 -13.74 11.72
C ARG A 680 12.64 -15.11 12.24
N TRP A 681 13.83 -15.16 12.83
CA TRP A 681 14.39 -16.36 13.43
C TRP A 681 13.56 -16.85 14.61
N ILE A 682 13.34 -16.00 15.63
CA ILE A 682 12.51 -16.33 16.81
C ILE A 682 11.13 -16.80 16.39
N HIS A 683 10.52 -16.13 15.40
CA HIS A 683 9.21 -16.51 14.92
C HIS A 683 9.18 -17.90 14.28
N ALA A 684 10.24 -18.29 13.56
CA ALA A 684 10.31 -19.62 12.96
C ALA A 684 10.23 -20.74 14.02
N PHE A 685 10.92 -20.58 15.17
CA PHE A 685 10.94 -21.59 16.24
C PHE A 685 9.76 -21.51 17.21
N SER A 686 9.28 -20.30 17.51
CA SER A 686 8.25 -20.10 18.54
C SER A 686 6.84 -19.96 17.98
N GLN A 687 6.71 -19.47 16.74
CA GLN A 687 5.45 -18.96 16.15
C GLN A 687 4.72 -17.93 17.04
N ASN A 688 5.37 -17.42 18.09
CA ASN A 688 4.76 -16.54 19.07
C ASN A 688 4.90 -15.09 18.59
N ILE A 689 3.78 -14.54 18.11
CA ILE A 689 3.70 -13.18 17.56
C ILE A 689 4.08 -12.13 18.60
N SER A 690 3.61 -12.28 19.85
CA SER A 690 3.90 -11.33 20.93
C SER A 690 5.39 -11.32 21.27
N LEU A 691 6.01 -12.51 21.39
CA LEU A 691 7.46 -12.62 21.60
C LEU A 691 8.24 -12.01 20.43
N THR A 692 7.82 -12.29 19.19
CA THR A 692 8.44 -11.73 17.98
C THR A 692 8.40 -10.20 17.99
N ARG A 693 7.24 -9.61 18.30
CA ARG A 693 7.06 -8.14 18.37
C ARG A 693 7.87 -7.48 19.47
N ASN A 694 7.94 -8.14 20.64
CA ASN A 694 8.60 -7.61 21.83
C ASN A 694 10.11 -7.85 21.84
N THR A 695 10.65 -8.63 20.89
CA THR A 695 12.09 -8.81 20.73
C THR A 695 12.75 -7.46 20.44
N SER A 696 13.78 -7.12 21.21
CA SER A 696 14.65 -5.96 21.02
C SER A 696 16.12 -6.39 21.00
N LEU A 697 16.99 -5.48 20.54
CA LEU A 697 18.44 -5.59 20.66
C LEU A 697 18.95 -4.45 21.53
N GLN A 698 19.77 -4.78 22.53
CA GLN A 698 20.42 -3.76 23.34
C GLN A 698 21.49 -3.02 22.53
N VAL A 699 21.50 -1.70 22.60
CA VAL A 699 22.58 -0.86 22.07
C VAL A 699 23.64 -0.72 23.16
N ILE A 700 24.77 -1.38 22.95
CA ILE A 700 25.96 -1.27 23.78
C ILE A 700 26.88 -0.23 23.11
N PRO A 701 27.75 0.50 23.82
CA PRO A 701 28.74 1.35 23.17
C PRO A 701 29.72 0.54 22.30
N THR A 702 30.07 1.06 21.12
CA THR A 702 30.90 0.39 20.08
C THR A 702 32.23 -0.18 20.59
N ALA A 703 32.85 0.44 21.60
CA ALA A 703 34.14 0.05 22.15
C ALA A 703 34.17 -1.30 22.90
N GLU A 704 33.02 -1.88 23.27
CA GLU A 704 32.95 -3.12 24.09
C GLU A 704 32.43 -4.35 23.30
N TYR A 705 32.03 -4.19 22.04
CA TYR A 705 31.21 -5.18 21.33
C TYR A 705 31.94 -6.42 20.79
N CYS A 706 33.22 -6.29 20.42
CA CYS A 706 33.89 -7.35 19.69
C CYS A 706 35.05 -7.97 20.47
N THR A 707 34.82 -9.18 20.98
CA THR A 707 35.86 -9.97 21.64
C THR A 707 36.69 -10.80 20.66
N LYS A 708 36.20 -11.01 19.42
CA LYS A 708 36.91 -11.75 18.37
C LYS A 708 37.91 -10.83 17.67
N LYS A 709 39.14 -11.31 17.48
CA LYS A 709 40.13 -10.60 16.67
C LYS A 709 39.72 -10.64 15.20
N HIS A 710 39.58 -9.47 14.59
CA HIS A 710 39.34 -9.34 13.16
C HIS A 710 40.63 -9.29 12.37
N GLN A 711 40.59 -9.83 11.16
CA GLN A 711 41.70 -9.70 10.23
C GLN A 711 41.89 -8.23 9.85
N PRO A 712 43.13 -7.74 9.82
CA PRO A 712 43.40 -6.38 9.40
C PRO A 712 43.06 -6.21 7.90
N SER A 713 42.60 -5.01 7.54
CA SER A 713 42.04 -4.71 6.21
C SER A 713 43.00 -4.97 5.04
N ASN A 714 44.31 -4.97 5.28
CA ASN A 714 45.32 -5.29 4.27
C ASN A 714 45.31 -6.78 3.87
N LEU A 715 44.85 -7.67 4.75
CA LEU A 715 44.70 -9.11 4.52
C LEU A 715 43.28 -9.52 4.07
N ALA A 716 42.35 -8.56 3.98
CA ALA A 716 41.01 -8.81 3.50
C ALA A 716 41.02 -9.40 2.08
N VAL A 717 40.09 -10.31 1.80
CA VAL A 717 39.85 -10.85 0.46
C VAL A 717 39.54 -9.70 -0.50
N LYS A 718 40.29 -9.66 -1.60
CA LYS A 718 40.18 -8.62 -2.65
C LYS A 718 39.76 -9.24 -3.96
N VAL A 719 38.91 -8.53 -4.69
CA VAL A 719 38.45 -8.91 -6.03
C VAL A 719 38.75 -7.80 -7.03
N VAL A 720 38.98 -8.18 -8.29
CA VAL A 720 39.14 -7.22 -9.38
C VAL A 720 37.77 -6.65 -9.75
N HIS A 721 37.62 -5.34 -9.55
CA HIS A 721 36.42 -4.60 -9.96
C HIS A 721 36.67 -3.90 -11.29
N SER A 722 35.95 -4.32 -12.32
CA SER A 722 35.91 -3.63 -13.63
C SER A 722 34.94 -2.44 -13.65
N ASP A 723 34.06 -2.35 -12.65
CA ASP A 723 32.99 -1.36 -12.52
C ASP A 723 32.62 -1.21 -11.03
N PRO A 724 33.49 -0.60 -10.21
CA PRO A 724 33.26 -0.49 -8.77
C PRO A 724 32.10 0.47 -8.46
N ALA A 725 31.25 0.10 -7.51
CA ALA A 725 30.24 1.01 -6.97
C ALA A 725 30.90 2.02 -5.99
N PRO A 726 30.53 3.30 -6.04
CA PRO A 726 31.04 4.32 -5.12
C PRO A 726 30.44 4.16 -3.71
N LEU A 727 31.28 4.35 -2.69
CA LEU A 727 30.90 4.37 -1.28
C LEU A 727 30.56 5.79 -0.83
N TYR A 728 29.35 5.96 -0.30
CA TYR A 728 28.91 7.18 0.36
C TYR A 728 28.89 6.96 1.87
N LYS A 729 29.38 7.96 2.61
CA LYS A 729 29.43 7.94 4.08
C LYS A 729 28.52 9.02 4.64
N GLN A 730 28.15 8.86 5.90
CA GLN A 730 27.30 9.81 6.63
C GLN A 730 25.90 9.97 6.02
N CYS A 731 25.35 8.87 5.50
CA CYS A 731 24.01 8.85 4.93
C CYS A 731 22.95 8.72 6.03
N SER A 732 21.88 9.49 5.88
CA SER A 732 20.64 9.33 6.65
C SER A 732 19.78 8.24 6.00
N VAL A 733 19.40 7.23 6.77
CA VAL A 733 18.67 6.04 6.30
C VAL A 733 17.47 5.77 7.18
N ARG A 734 16.30 5.61 6.57
CA ARG A 734 15.09 5.13 7.20
C ARG A 734 14.71 3.77 6.62
N LEU A 735 14.40 2.80 7.47
CA LEU A 735 13.98 1.47 7.05
C LEU A 735 12.47 1.29 7.19
N PHE A 736 11.88 0.64 6.21
CA PHE A 736 10.48 0.26 6.20
C PHE A 736 10.36 -1.25 6.00
N ARG A 737 9.33 -1.82 6.63
CA ARG A 737 9.00 -3.23 6.50
C ARG A 737 7.50 -3.44 6.59
N THR A 738 7.04 -4.53 6.01
CA THR A 738 5.71 -5.08 6.29
C THR A 738 5.84 -6.58 6.51
N TRP A 739 4.95 -7.16 7.30
CA TRP A 739 4.81 -8.60 7.45
C TRP A 739 3.42 -8.92 8.04
N LYS A 740 2.46 -9.23 7.14
CA LYS A 740 1.06 -9.45 7.50
C LYS A 740 0.88 -10.44 8.67
N GLY A 741 0.11 -10.04 9.67
CA GLY A 741 -0.19 -10.79 10.89
C GLY A 741 0.89 -10.70 11.98
N VAL A 742 2.09 -10.17 11.68
CA VAL A 742 3.22 -10.18 12.63
C VAL A 742 3.79 -8.78 12.84
N LEU A 743 4.28 -8.11 11.81
CA LEU A 743 4.82 -6.74 11.87
C LEU A 743 4.02 -5.84 10.92
N ASP A 744 2.72 -5.77 11.15
CA ASP A 744 1.76 -5.06 10.31
C ASP A 744 1.97 -3.56 10.38
N SER A 745 2.21 -2.96 9.22
CA SER A 745 2.38 -1.53 9.09
C SER A 745 2.01 -1.07 7.68
N ASN A 746 1.33 0.07 7.60
CA ASN A 746 1.06 0.76 6.34
C ASN A 746 2.14 1.80 6.01
N MET A 747 3.14 1.99 6.88
CA MET A 747 4.13 3.06 6.75
C MET A 747 4.90 3.01 5.43
N LEU A 748 5.11 1.81 4.89
CA LEU A 748 5.75 1.62 3.59
C LEU A 748 4.91 2.19 2.44
N PHE A 749 3.61 1.93 2.43
CA PHE A 749 2.68 2.53 1.47
C PHE A 749 2.59 4.04 1.67
N ASP A 750 2.48 4.50 2.91
CA ASP A 750 2.42 5.92 3.25
C ASP A 750 3.67 6.68 2.81
N ASP A 751 4.84 6.04 2.86
CA ASP A 751 6.11 6.62 2.41
C ASP A 751 6.10 6.87 0.90
N TYR A 752 5.72 5.86 0.09
CA TYR A 752 5.54 6.04 -1.35
C TYR A 752 4.51 7.14 -1.67
N ALA A 753 3.38 7.17 -0.96
CA ALA A 753 2.37 8.22 -1.15
C ALA A 753 2.92 9.61 -0.84
N LYS A 754 3.67 9.77 0.27
CA LYS A 754 4.33 11.02 0.65
C LYS A 754 5.39 11.44 -0.36
N MET A 755 6.21 10.51 -0.85
CA MET A 755 7.20 10.79 -1.89
C MET A 755 6.54 11.35 -3.16
N ILE A 756 5.44 10.72 -3.62
CA ILE A 756 4.69 11.18 -4.79
C ILE A 756 4.08 12.58 -4.57
N LEU A 757 3.36 12.76 -3.46
CA LEU A 757 2.59 14.00 -3.22
C LEU A 757 3.50 15.21 -2.92
N ASN A 758 4.70 14.98 -2.40
CA ASN A 758 5.65 16.05 -2.09
C ASN A 758 6.64 16.36 -3.24
N ALA A 759 6.73 15.50 -4.26
CA ALA A 759 7.63 15.71 -5.39
C ALA A 759 7.36 17.05 -6.11
N LYS A 760 8.43 17.78 -6.44
CA LYS A 760 8.33 19.13 -7.01
C LYS A 760 8.78 19.21 -8.47
N GLU A 761 9.88 18.54 -8.81
CA GLU A 761 10.55 18.71 -10.09
C GLU A 761 10.70 17.41 -10.87
N SER A 762 11.08 16.32 -10.21
CA SER A 762 11.36 15.06 -10.87
C SER A 762 11.05 13.82 -10.04
N ILE A 763 10.57 12.78 -10.71
CA ILE A 763 10.50 11.42 -10.19
C ILE A 763 11.12 10.48 -11.22
N TYR A 764 12.09 9.68 -10.81
CA TYR A 764 12.68 8.59 -11.58
C TYR A 764 12.30 7.25 -10.95
N ILE A 765 11.71 6.35 -11.73
CA ILE A 765 11.24 5.06 -11.25
C ILE A 765 11.88 3.95 -12.10
N GLU A 766 12.51 2.97 -11.46
CA GLU A 766 12.76 1.66 -12.06
C GLU A 766 12.03 0.60 -11.25
N HIS A 767 11.03 -0.01 -11.85
CA HIS A 767 10.12 -0.82 -11.05
C HIS A 767 9.53 -2.01 -11.83
N GLN A 768 9.43 -3.17 -11.19
CA GLN A 768 8.85 -4.39 -11.77
C GLN A 768 7.34 -4.25 -12.04
N TYR A 769 6.57 -3.78 -11.05
CA TYR A 769 5.12 -3.54 -11.12
C TYR A 769 4.71 -2.09 -10.76
N PRO A 770 5.18 -1.07 -11.50
CA PRO A 770 4.88 0.32 -11.17
C PRO A 770 3.37 0.57 -11.21
N PHE A 771 2.86 1.28 -10.21
CA PHE A 771 1.46 1.71 -10.15
C PHE A 771 0.43 0.57 -10.33
N GLN A 772 0.75 -0.67 -9.98
CA GLN A 772 -0.27 -1.73 -9.93
C GLN A 772 -1.36 -1.35 -8.91
N ASN A 773 -0.95 -0.83 -7.76
CA ASN A 773 -1.86 -0.22 -6.79
C ASN A 773 -2.46 1.07 -7.36
N PHE A 774 -3.79 1.10 -7.45
CA PHE A 774 -4.51 2.23 -8.04
C PHE A 774 -4.47 3.49 -7.19
N THR A 775 -4.40 3.40 -5.86
CA THR A 775 -4.29 4.62 -5.03
C THR A 775 -2.99 5.37 -5.34
N LEU A 776 -1.85 4.68 -5.48
CA LEU A 776 -0.60 5.35 -5.89
C LEU A 776 -0.72 5.93 -7.30
N THR A 777 -1.47 5.27 -8.20
CA THR A 777 -1.78 5.81 -9.53
C THR A 777 -2.54 7.14 -9.41
N TYR A 778 -3.57 7.18 -8.57
CA TYR A 778 -4.36 8.37 -8.30
C TYR A 778 -3.50 9.50 -7.72
N TYR A 779 -2.68 9.22 -6.69
CA TYR A 779 -1.78 10.21 -6.11
C TYR A 779 -0.78 10.76 -7.13
N MET A 780 -0.29 9.93 -8.04
CA MET A 780 0.60 10.40 -9.11
C MET A 780 -0.13 11.32 -10.09
N CYS A 781 -1.36 10.97 -10.49
CA CYS A 781 -2.19 11.83 -11.33
C CYS A 781 -2.44 13.20 -10.68
N GLU A 782 -2.79 13.22 -9.39
CA GLU A 782 -3.02 14.47 -8.65
C GLU A 782 -1.72 15.28 -8.49
N ALA A 783 -0.60 14.64 -8.19
CA ALA A 783 0.70 15.32 -8.11
C ALA A 783 1.11 15.95 -9.45
N LEU A 784 0.87 15.29 -10.59
CA LEU A 784 1.16 15.82 -11.93
C LEU A 784 0.26 17.01 -12.32
N LYS A 785 -1.01 16.99 -11.89
CA LYS A 785 -1.95 18.11 -12.08
C LYS A 785 -1.56 19.31 -11.21
N ALA A 786 -1.23 19.05 -9.95
CA ALA A 786 -0.89 20.08 -8.97
C ALA A 786 0.47 20.73 -9.25
N ASN A 787 1.42 20.00 -9.85
CA ASN A 787 2.78 20.48 -10.11
C ASN A 787 3.09 20.49 -11.62
N PRO A 788 2.92 21.63 -12.32
CA PRO A 788 3.21 21.75 -13.76
C PRO A 788 4.68 21.54 -14.13
N LYS A 789 5.61 21.70 -13.19
CA LYS A 789 7.05 21.51 -13.40
C LYS A 789 7.51 20.05 -13.23
N LEU A 790 6.68 19.20 -12.64
CA LEU A 790 7.05 17.83 -12.29
C LEU A 790 7.20 16.97 -13.55
N HIS A 791 8.36 16.36 -13.74
CA HIS A 791 8.61 15.37 -14.78
C HIS A 791 8.72 13.97 -14.18
N LEU A 792 8.13 12.98 -14.84
CA LEU A 792 8.08 11.60 -14.39
C LEU A 792 8.70 10.68 -15.46
N LEU A 793 9.75 9.96 -15.10
CA LEU A 793 10.41 8.98 -15.97
C LEU A 793 10.31 7.60 -15.33
N ILE A 794 9.65 6.68 -16.02
CA ILE A 794 9.42 5.30 -15.57
C ILE A 794 10.15 4.33 -16.51
N VAL A 795 10.98 3.46 -15.95
CA VAL A 795 11.57 2.30 -16.61
C VAL A 795 10.98 1.03 -15.99
N THR A 796 10.38 0.18 -16.81
CA THR A 796 9.59 -0.99 -16.37
C THR A 796 9.73 -2.15 -17.37
N PRO A 797 9.43 -3.42 -17.01
CA PRO A 797 9.48 -4.50 -17.99
C PRO A 797 8.55 -4.21 -19.19
N VAL A 798 9.01 -4.51 -20.41
CA VAL A 798 8.12 -4.46 -21.58
C VAL A 798 6.96 -5.44 -21.42
N LYS A 799 7.20 -6.57 -20.75
CA LYS A 799 6.17 -7.51 -20.34
C LYS A 799 6.50 -8.03 -18.95
N THR A 800 5.54 -8.00 -18.05
CA THR A 800 5.69 -8.57 -16.71
C THR A 800 5.48 -10.09 -16.75
N ASP A 801 5.80 -10.76 -15.65
CA ASP A 801 5.54 -12.17 -15.40
C ASP A 801 4.14 -12.44 -14.83
N LEU A 802 3.35 -11.38 -14.60
CA LEU A 802 1.95 -11.48 -14.20
C LEU A 802 1.06 -12.04 -15.32
N PRO A 803 -0.05 -12.72 -14.97
CA PRO A 803 -1.04 -13.15 -15.95
C PRO A 803 -1.70 -11.95 -16.65
N SER A 804 -2.23 -12.18 -17.85
CA SER A 804 -2.97 -11.22 -18.66
C SER A 804 -4.32 -11.79 -19.11
N GLY A 805 -5.22 -10.93 -19.59
CA GLY A 805 -6.58 -11.28 -20.02
C GLY A 805 -7.43 -11.80 -18.87
N LEU A 806 -8.41 -12.65 -19.18
CA LEU A 806 -9.40 -13.18 -18.22
C LEU A 806 -8.76 -13.78 -16.96
N VAL A 807 -7.61 -14.45 -17.09
CA VAL A 807 -6.90 -15.00 -15.92
C VAL A 807 -6.34 -13.88 -15.04
N GLY A 808 -5.77 -12.82 -15.61
CA GLY A 808 -5.27 -11.67 -14.85
C GLY A 808 -6.39 -10.91 -14.15
N GLU A 809 -7.50 -10.64 -14.86
CA GLU A 809 -8.67 -9.93 -14.31
C GLU A 809 -9.28 -10.65 -13.11
N LEU A 810 -9.26 -11.99 -13.09
CA LEU A 810 -9.81 -12.78 -11.98
C LEU A 810 -9.00 -12.70 -10.68
N PHE A 811 -7.71 -12.32 -10.72
CA PHE A 811 -6.82 -12.38 -9.56
C PHE A 811 -6.34 -11.02 -9.05
N ASP A 812 -6.84 -9.91 -9.61
CA ASP A 812 -6.42 -8.52 -9.30
C ASP A 812 -4.92 -8.23 -9.51
N TRP A 813 -4.08 -9.24 -9.79
CA TRP A 813 -2.66 -9.12 -10.14
C TRP A 813 -2.46 -9.33 -11.64
N SER A 814 -2.94 -8.36 -12.41
CA SER A 814 -2.89 -8.39 -13.87
C SER A 814 -1.80 -7.48 -14.40
N GLN A 815 -1.05 -7.95 -15.40
CA GLN A 815 -0.23 -7.07 -16.23
C GLN A 815 -1.08 -5.95 -16.86
N ASP A 816 -2.31 -6.24 -17.25
CA ASP A 816 -3.17 -5.30 -17.95
C ASP A 816 -3.56 -4.12 -17.05
N HIS A 817 -3.65 -4.33 -15.73
CA HIS A 817 -3.87 -3.25 -14.76
C HIS A 817 -2.69 -2.28 -14.73
N ILE A 818 -1.46 -2.79 -14.66
CA ILE A 818 -0.24 -1.97 -14.69
C ILE A 818 -0.20 -1.12 -15.96
N ILE A 819 -0.40 -1.74 -17.14
CA ILE A 819 -0.37 -1.04 -18.42
C ILE A 819 -1.46 0.03 -18.47
N LYS A 820 -2.69 -0.30 -18.06
CA LYS A 820 -3.80 0.68 -17.99
C LYS A 820 -3.47 1.87 -17.09
N HIS A 821 -2.91 1.62 -15.90
CA HIS A 821 -2.56 2.68 -14.95
C HIS A 821 -1.42 3.55 -15.45
N LEU A 822 -0.40 2.95 -16.05
CA LEU A 822 0.69 3.68 -16.70
C LEU A 822 0.16 4.60 -17.82
N HIS A 823 -0.75 4.13 -18.68
CA HIS A 823 -1.38 4.96 -19.70
C HIS A 823 -2.27 6.06 -19.12
N LEU A 824 -2.94 5.82 -17.98
CA LEU A 824 -3.69 6.84 -17.27
C LEU A 824 -2.76 7.94 -16.74
N VAL A 825 -1.64 7.60 -16.10
CA VAL A 825 -0.66 8.58 -15.63
C VAL A 825 -0.08 9.37 -16.80
N TYR A 826 0.24 8.70 -17.91
CA TYR A 826 0.71 9.35 -19.14
C TYR A 826 -0.29 10.36 -19.70
N SER A 827 -1.59 10.02 -19.73
CA SER A 827 -2.60 10.89 -20.32
C SER A 827 -2.81 12.21 -19.55
N ILE A 828 -2.44 12.28 -18.28
CA ILE A 828 -2.48 13.52 -17.49
C ILE A 828 -1.49 14.57 -17.99
N ALA A 829 -0.28 14.14 -18.38
CA ALA A 829 0.76 15.06 -18.84
C ALA A 829 1.73 14.39 -19.84
N PRO A 830 1.30 14.12 -21.09
CA PRO A 830 2.07 13.35 -22.07
C PRO A 830 3.49 13.90 -22.35
N GLU A 831 3.67 15.21 -22.29
CA GLU A 831 4.96 15.87 -22.52
C GLU A 831 5.94 15.77 -21.34
N ARG A 832 5.43 15.45 -20.14
CA ARG A 832 6.20 15.39 -18.89
C ARG A 832 6.30 13.98 -18.30
N VAL A 833 5.61 13.01 -18.90
CA VAL A 833 5.60 11.60 -18.45
C VAL A 833 6.22 10.72 -19.53
N GLY A 834 7.32 10.07 -19.20
CA GLY A 834 8.01 9.12 -20.08
C GLY A 834 7.93 7.71 -19.50
N ILE A 835 7.43 6.75 -20.28
CA ILE A 835 7.31 5.34 -19.87
C ILE A 835 8.08 4.49 -20.86
N TYR A 836 9.09 3.79 -20.36
CA TYR A 836 10.06 3.08 -21.17
C TYR A 836 10.24 1.64 -20.68
N GLY A 837 10.41 0.73 -21.62
CA GLY A 837 11.05 -0.56 -21.38
C GLY A 837 12.44 -0.56 -21.98
N LEU A 838 13.24 -1.56 -21.61
CA LEU A 838 14.60 -1.74 -22.14
C LEU A 838 14.69 -3.01 -22.97
N VAL A 839 15.40 -2.93 -24.11
CA VAL A 839 15.68 -4.07 -24.97
C VAL A 839 17.15 -4.11 -25.36
N ARG A 840 17.63 -5.32 -25.66
CA ARG A 840 18.89 -5.54 -26.37
C ARG A 840 18.59 -6.16 -27.72
N GLN A 841 19.12 -5.57 -28.77
CA GLN A 841 19.13 -6.18 -30.09
C GLN A 841 20.33 -7.12 -30.21
N ASP A 842 20.07 -8.36 -30.62
CA ASP A 842 21.10 -9.34 -30.91
C ASP A 842 21.80 -8.98 -32.23
N GLU A 843 23.12 -8.81 -32.20
CA GLU A 843 23.92 -8.36 -33.34
C GLU A 843 23.99 -9.41 -34.48
N VAL A 844 23.72 -10.68 -34.19
CA VAL A 844 23.78 -11.77 -35.17
C VAL A 844 22.41 -12.06 -35.76
N THR A 845 21.40 -12.15 -34.91
CA THR A 845 20.05 -12.54 -35.31
C THR A 845 19.10 -11.36 -35.55
N ASN A 846 19.54 -10.14 -35.22
CA ASN A 846 18.73 -8.91 -35.19
C ASN A 846 17.48 -8.98 -34.29
N ARG A 847 17.34 -10.05 -33.49
CA ARG A 847 16.19 -10.25 -32.60
C ARG A 847 16.26 -9.30 -31.42
N LEU A 848 15.11 -8.77 -31.04
CA LEU A 848 14.96 -7.91 -29.87
C LEU A 848 14.65 -8.76 -28.65
N LYS A 849 15.55 -8.77 -27.67
CA LYS A 849 15.33 -9.41 -26.37
C LYS A 849 15.01 -8.35 -25.32
N PRO A 850 13.97 -8.54 -24.49
CA PRO A 850 13.70 -7.62 -23.41
C PRO A 850 14.78 -7.76 -22.33
N ILE A 851 15.18 -6.62 -21.77
CA ILE A 851 15.85 -6.56 -20.48
C ILE A 851 14.75 -6.46 -19.43
N TYR A 852 14.69 -7.46 -18.56
CA TYR A 852 13.65 -7.57 -17.56
C TYR A 852 14.01 -6.71 -16.35
N ILE A 853 13.23 -5.65 -16.12
CA ILE A 853 13.42 -4.71 -15.01
C ILE A 853 12.82 -5.31 -13.74
N HIS A 854 13.67 -5.83 -12.86
CA HIS A 854 13.25 -6.36 -11.57
C HIS A 854 13.51 -5.38 -10.40
N SER A 855 14.17 -4.25 -10.68
CA SER A 855 14.38 -3.15 -9.72
C SER A 855 13.09 -2.77 -8.98
N LYS A 856 13.26 -2.25 -7.76
CA LYS A 856 12.23 -1.50 -7.01
C LYS A 856 12.87 -0.20 -6.48
N LEU A 857 13.19 0.69 -7.40
CA LEU A 857 13.84 1.98 -7.16
C LEU A 857 12.86 3.12 -7.43
N PHE A 858 12.82 4.10 -6.52
CA PHE A 858 12.00 5.30 -6.65
C PHE A 858 12.78 6.51 -6.15
N ILE A 859 13.27 7.37 -7.06
CA ILE A 859 14.04 8.58 -6.74
C ILE A 859 13.14 9.80 -6.91
N VAL A 860 13.17 10.72 -5.94
CA VAL A 860 12.45 12.01 -6.00
C VAL A 860 13.42 13.17 -5.89
N ASP A 861 13.31 14.10 -6.84
CA ASP A 861 13.99 15.40 -6.86
C ASP A 861 15.52 15.35 -6.72
N ASP A 862 16.17 14.20 -7.00
CA ASP A 862 17.59 13.92 -6.68
C ASP A 862 17.94 14.19 -5.19
N ILE A 863 16.96 14.09 -4.27
CA ILE A 863 17.14 14.36 -2.84
C ILE A 863 17.03 13.08 -2.02
N THR A 864 16.04 12.26 -2.32
CA THR A 864 15.75 11.02 -1.59
C THR A 864 15.38 9.91 -2.56
N PHE A 865 15.64 8.67 -2.16
CA PHE A 865 15.19 7.52 -2.92
C PHE A 865 14.89 6.30 -2.06
N ASN A 866 13.98 5.48 -2.56
CA ASN A 866 13.66 4.17 -2.01
C ASN A 866 14.31 3.06 -2.84
N VAL A 867 14.88 2.07 -2.16
CA VAL A 867 15.42 0.84 -2.76
C VAL A 867 15.11 -0.34 -1.83
N GLY A 868 14.60 -1.45 -2.39
CA GLY A 868 14.17 -2.58 -1.57
C GLY A 868 13.61 -3.74 -2.37
N SER A 869 12.83 -4.59 -1.72
CA SER A 869 12.10 -5.71 -2.32
C SER A 869 10.65 -5.38 -2.70
N THR A 870 10.13 -4.25 -2.22
CA THR A 870 8.72 -3.87 -2.27
C THR A 870 8.26 -3.48 -3.67
N ASN A 871 7.31 -4.25 -4.22
CA ASN A 871 6.60 -3.82 -5.42
C ASN A 871 5.48 -2.81 -5.10
N MET A 872 5.15 -1.91 -6.03
CA MET A 872 4.01 -0.99 -5.96
C MET A 872 2.65 -1.69 -6.21
N ASP A 873 2.46 -2.87 -5.65
CA ASP A 873 1.22 -3.64 -5.73
C ASP A 873 0.59 -3.87 -4.34
N ASN A 874 -0.68 -4.27 -4.33
CA ASN A 874 -1.36 -4.57 -3.06
C ASN A 874 -0.65 -5.69 -2.28
N MET A 875 0.02 -6.59 -2.97
CA MET A 875 0.63 -7.78 -2.39
C MET A 875 1.85 -7.43 -1.54
N SER A 876 2.78 -6.67 -2.07
CA SER A 876 3.95 -6.15 -1.37
C SER A 876 3.57 -5.16 -0.29
N PHE A 877 2.55 -4.31 -0.46
CA PHE A 877 2.19 -3.34 0.60
C PHE A 877 1.47 -3.98 1.79
N PHE A 878 0.56 -4.92 1.55
CA PHE A 878 -0.42 -5.33 2.57
C PHE A 878 -0.43 -6.83 2.92
N HIS A 879 0.38 -7.65 2.25
CA HIS A 879 0.28 -9.11 2.39
C HIS A 879 1.61 -9.85 2.51
N SER A 880 2.54 -9.65 1.58
CA SER A 880 3.88 -10.22 1.62
C SER A 880 4.71 -9.54 2.70
N SER A 881 5.75 -10.22 3.17
CA SER A 881 6.78 -9.54 3.94
C SER A 881 7.80 -8.90 3.00
N GLU A 882 8.19 -7.66 3.31
CA GLU A 882 9.04 -6.81 2.47
C GLU A 882 9.99 -5.98 3.32
N LEU A 883 11.11 -5.56 2.70
CA LEU A 883 12.04 -4.57 3.24
C LEU A 883 12.31 -3.47 2.21
N CYS A 884 12.34 -2.21 2.66
CA CYS A 884 12.71 -1.06 1.85
C CYS A 884 13.59 -0.10 2.67
N ALA A 885 14.63 0.43 2.05
CA ALA A 885 15.45 1.50 2.60
C ALA A 885 15.16 2.80 1.86
N SER A 886 14.81 3.84 2.61
CA SER A 886 14.70 5.22 2.15
C SER A 886 15.95 5.98 2.54
N ILE A 887 16.65 6.55 1.56
CA ILE A 887 17.96 7.17 1.73
C ILE A 887 17.85 8.66 1.42
N MET A 888 18.23 9.50 2.38
CA MET A 888 18.18 10.95 2.25
C MET A 888 19.59 11.52 2.08
N GLU A 889 20.22 11.24 0.94
CA GLU A 889 21.53 11.78 0.56
C GLU A 889 21.49 12.21 -0.92
N PRO A 890 21.37 13.52 -1.19
CA PRO A 890 21.18 14.03 -2.56
C PRO A 890 22.30 13.64 -3.53
N ARG A 891 23.55 13.57 -3.06
CA ARG A 891 24.67 13.19 -3.94
C ARG A 891 24.56 11.74 -4.38
N LEU A 892 24.13 10.84 -3.49
CA LEU A 892 23.93 9.43 -3.82
C LEU A 892 22.69 9.23 -4.72
N ALA A 893 21.61 9.98 -4.49
CA ALA A 893 20.43 9.95 -5.35
C ALA A 893 20.78 10.34 -6.80
N ARG A 894 21.46 11.48 -6.98
CA ARG A 894 21.93 11.96 -8.28
C ARG A 894 22.92 11.01 -8.95
N GLU A 895 23.89 10.49 -8.18
CA GLU A 895 24.89 9.56 -8.70
C GLU A 895 24.24 8.26 -9.17
N THR A 896 23.28 7.73 -8.39
CA THR A 896 22.52 6.53 -8.76
C THR A 896 21.77 6.74 -10.07
N ARG A 897 21.00 7.83 -10.17
CA ARG A 897 20.30 8.20 -11.41
C ARG A 897 21.27 8.35 -12.58
N THR A 898 22.42 8.97 -12.36
CA THR A 898 23.42 9.22 -13.40
C THR A 898 24.05 7.93 -13.92
N ARG A 899 24.40 6.99 -13.04
CA ARG A 899 24.93 5.67 -13.43
C ARG A 899 23.90 4.86 -14.24
N LEU A 900 22.63 4.89 -13.84
CA LEU A 900 21.54 4.25 -14.57
C LEU A 900 21.29 4.92 -15.93
N ALA A 901 21.35 6.26 -16.01
CA ALA A 901 21.26 6.98 -17.27
C ALA A 901 22.39 6.59 -18.24
N LYS A 902 23.63 6.52 -17.75
CA LYS A 902 24.82 6.09 -18.51
C LYS A 902 24.62 4.69 -19.07
N GLU A 903 24.14 3.77 -18.25
CA GLU A 903 23.87 2.39 -18.65
C GLU A 903 22.79 2.30 -19.73
N HIS A 904 21.64 2.94 -19.50
CA HIS A 904 20.45 2.77 -20.33
C HIS A 904 20.58 3.50 -21.67
N LEU A 905 21.16 4.70 -21.67
CA LEU A 905 21.36 5.50 -22.88
C LEU A 905 22.64 5.13 -23.62
N GLY A 906 23.62 4.51 -22.95
CA GLY A 906 24.91 4.13 -23.55
C GLY A 906 25.60 5.33 -24.19
N SER A 907 25.94 5.21 -25.48
CA SER A 907 26.59 6.29 -26.25
C SER A 907 25.73 7.55 -26.44
N HIS A 908 24.44 7.51 -26.06
CA HIS A 908 23.55 8.67 -26.12
C HIS A 908 23.50 9.48 -24.83
N TYR A 909 24.17 9.00 -23.78
CA TYR A 909 24.36 9.76 -22.54
C TYR A 909 25.26 10.99 -22.79
N GLN A 910 24.94 12.10 -22.14
CA GLN A 910 25.74 13.33 -22.16
C GLN A 910 26.00 13.78 -20.72
N GLU A 911 27.17 14.34 -20.44
CA GLU A 911 27.58 14.70 -19.06
C GLU A 911 26.63 15.71 -18.41
N SER A 912 26.02 16.58 -19.18
CA SER A 912 25.03 17.56 -18.71
C SER A 912 23.77 16.91 -18.11
N MET A 913 23.43 15.68 -18.52
CA MET A 913 22.33 14.88 -17.94
C MET A 913 22.59 14.49 -16.47
N SER A 914 23.84 14.52 -15.99
CA SER A 914 24.15 14.29 -14.57
C SER A 914 23.51 15.35 -13.67
N ASN A 915 23.48 16.61 -14.13
CA ASN A 915 22.98 17.75 -13.35
C ASN A 915 21.59 18.23 -13.78
N SER A 916 21.05 17.70 -14.88
CA SER A 916 19.74 18.07 -15.40
C SER A 916 18.87 16.83 -15.64
N PHE A 917 17.87 16.65 -14.77
CA PHE A 917 16.86 15.61 -14.95
C PHE A 917 16.10 15.78 -16.27
N LEU A 918 15.81 17.02 -16.66
CA LEU A 918 15.10 17.33 -17.90
C LEU A 918 15.90 16.90 -19.14
N GLU A 919 17.22 17.09 -19.13
CA GLU A 919 18.05 16.61 -20.24
C GLU A 919 18.13 15.09 -20.30
N MET A 920 18.19 14.41 -19.15
CA MET A 920 18.07 12.95 -19.10
C MET A 920 16.72 12.48 -19.67
N PHE A 921 15.62 13.10 -19.24
CA PHE A 921 14.27 12.83 -19.73
C PHE A 921 14.18 12.99 -21.25
N ASN A 922 14.70 14.09 -21.80
CA ASN A 922 14.77 14.35 -23.23
C ASN A 922 15.67 13.34 -23.97
N GLY A 923 16.75 12.88 -23.34
CA GLY A 923 17.61 11.82 -23.86
C GLY A 923 16.87 10.51 -24.06
N PHE A 924 16.13 10.05 -23.05
CA PHE A 924 15.27 8.85 -23.15
C PHE A 924 14.20 9.01 -24.22
N LYS A 925 13.52 10.16 -24.23
CA LYS A 925 12.49 10.47 -25.21
C LYS A 925 13.05 10.38 -26.63
N ARG A 926 14.14 11.10 -26.92
CA ARG A 926 14.81 11.11 -28.24
C ARG A 926 15.19 9.71 -28.69
N VAL A 927 15.92 8.95 -27.87
CA VAL A 927 16.37 7.59 -28.23
C VAL A 927 15.18 6.66 -28.49
N SER A 928 14.16 6.72 -27.64
CA SER A 928 12.98 5.87 -27.79
C SER A 928 12.13 6.23 -29.01
N ASP A 929 11.98 7.52 -29.34
CA ASP A 929 11.24 7.99 -30.51
C ASP A 929 11.94 7.56 -31.80
N GLU A 930 13.27 7.71 -31.84
CA GLU A 930 14.08 7.21 -32.97
C GLU A 930 14.00 5.68 -33.09
N ASN A 931 14.04 4.96 -31.97
CA ASN A 931 13.88 3.51 -31.98
C ASN A 931 12.50 3.10 -32.50
N ASN A 932 11.42 3.80 -32.13
CA ASN A 932 10.08 3.51 -32.64
C ASN A 932 9.99 3.69 -34.15
N GLU A 933 10.56 4.76 -34.71
CA GLU A 933 10.63 4.94 -36.16
C GLU A 933 11.41 3.81 -36.82
N ARG A 934 12.56 3.44 -36.25
CA ARG A 934 13.35 2.31 -36.77
C ARG A 934 12.60 0.97 -36.71
N LEU A 935 11.84 0.71 -35.64
CA LEU A 935 11.00 -0.49 -35.52
C LEU A 935 9.93 -0.58 -36.61
N LYS A 936 9.31 0.56 -36.99
CA LYS A 936 8.34 0.62 -38.09
C LYS A 936 8.96 0.20 -39.42
N PHE A 937 10.19 0.66 -39.68
CA PHE A 937 10.91 0.39 -40.92
C PHE A 937 11.86 -0.82 -40.88
N GLY A 938 11.84 -1.62 -39.80
CA GLY A 938 12.70 -2.80 -39.67
C GLY A 938 14.21 -2.49 -39.60
N ARG A 939 14.60 -1.31 -39.11
CA ARG A 939 15.99 -0.88 -38.96
C ARG A 939 16.54 -1.26 -37.58
N LEU A 940 17.87 -1.31 -37.47
CA LEU A 940 18.58 -1.58 -36.20
C LEU A 940 18.38 -0.47 -35.18
N LEU A 941 18.14 -0.81 -33.92
CA LEU A 941 17.97 0.16 -32.84
C LEU A 941 19.29 0.89 -32.53
N ILE A 942 19.18 2.13 -32.06
CA ILE A 942 20.34 2.95 -31.68
C ILE A 942 20.66 2.92 -30.19
N GLY A 943 19.77 2.34 -29.38
CA GLY A 943 19.88 2.30 -27.93
C GLY A 943 18.86 1.34 -27.34
N ARG A 944 18.88 1.18 -26.02
CA ARG A 944 18.02 0.24 -25.28
C ARG A 944 16.58 0.72 -25.05
N PRO A 945 16.32 2.02 -24.79
CA PRO A 945 14.98 2.47 -24.46
C PRO A 945 13.99 2.29 -25.62
N VAL A 946 12.84 1.71 -25.31
CA VAL A 946 11.66 1.62 -26.17
C VAL A 946 10.47 2.17 -25.41
N SER A 947 9.63 2.95 -26.08
CA SER A 947 8.52 3.62 -25.41
C SER A 947 7.32 2.67 -25.26
N LEU A 948 6.69 2.70 -24.10
CA LEU A 948 5.48 1.94 -23.78
C LEU A 948 4.23 2.83 -23.77
N ALA A 949 4.35 4.11 -24.14
CA ALA A 949 3.22 5.03 -24.24
C ALA A 949 3.41 6.06 -25.39
N PRO A 950 2.36 6.42 -26.15
CA PRO A 950 0.99 5.91 -26.04
C PRO A 950 0.85 4.44 -26.49
N VAL A 951 -0.35 3.87 -26.33
CA VAL A 951 -0.61 2.43 -26.44
C VAL A 951 -0.17 1.83 -27.78
N GLU A 952 -0.19 2.61 -28.86
CA GLU A 952 0.21 2.18 -30.20
C GLU A 952 1.71 1.83 -30.25
N LYS A 953 2.55 2.58 -29.54
CA LYS A 953 4.00 2.29 -29.42
C LYS A 953 4.22 0.98 -28.65
N TYR A 954 3.45 0.77 -27.60
CA TYR A 954 3.49 -0.46 -26.80
C TYR A 954 3.06 -1.70 -27.61
N GLU A 955 1.97 -1.62 -28.36
CA GLU A 955 1.55 -2.72 -29.22
C GLU A 955 2.56 -3.04 -30.32
N LEU A 956 3.19 -2.01 -30.89
CA LEU A 956 4.25 -2.18 -31.89
C LEU A 956 5.43 -2.94 -31.32
N ILE A 957 5.92 -2.56 -30.13
CA ILE A 957 7.06 -3.25 -29.52
C ILE A 957 6.71 -4.69 -29.14
N LEU A 958 5.51 -4.96 -28.63
CA LEU A 958 5.06 -6.32 -28.32
C LEU A 958 5.05 -7.25 -29.55
N LYS A 959 4.73 -6.71 -30.74
CA LYS A 959 4.77 -7.46 -32.01
C LYS A 959 6.20 -7.75 -32.50
N LYS A 960 7.20 -7.00 -32.02
CA LYS A 960 8.60 -7.07 -32.49
C LYS A 960 9.52 -7.80 -31.51
N ILE A 961 9.18 -7.83 -30.22
CA ILE A 961 10.01 -8.52 -29.22
C ILE A 961 9.96 -10.03 -29.43
N TYR A 962 11.16 -10.63 -29.37
CA TYR A 962 11.33 -12.06 -29.35
C TYR A 962 11.12 -12.61 -27.94
N TYR A 963 9.98 -13.27 -27.72
CA TYR A 963 9.79 -14.22 -26.62
C TYR A 963 9.86 -15.64 -27.17
N PRO A 964 10.69 -16.54 -26.64
CA PRO A 964 10.65 -17.94 -27.02
C PRO A 964 9.27 -18.54 -26.64
N ASN A 965 8.46 -18.87 -27.64
CA ASN A 965 7.05 -19.21 -27.45
C ASN A 965 6.87 -20.59 -26.74
N LYS A 966 5.65 -20.88 -26.24
CA LYS A 966 5.33 -22.14 -25.53
C LYS A 966 5.57 -23.39 -26.38
N LEU A 967 5.37 -23.30 -27.70
CA LEU A 967 5.62 -24.37 -28.66
C LEU A 967 7.12 -24.63 -28.86
N THR A 968 7.95 -23.58 -28.85
CA THR A 968 9.42 -23.63 -28.92
C THR A 968 9.97 -24.29 -27.66
N LYS A 969 9.39 -23.97 -26.49
CA LYS A 969 9.71 -24.66 -25.22
C LYS A 969 9.34 -26.15 -25.24
N LEU A 970 8.28 -26.54 -25.95
CA LEU A 970 7.84 -27.95 -26.08
C LEU A 970 8.69 -28.71 -27.11
N LEU A 971 8.95 -28.14 -28.28
CA LEU A 971 9.77 -28.72 -29.35
C LEU A 971 11.23 -28.87 -28.92
N PHE A 972 11.77 -27.90 -28.18
CA PHE A 972 13.10 -27.99 -27.59
C PHE A 972 13.17 -29.09 -26.51
N LYS A 973 12.12 -29.31 -25.71
CA LYS A 973 12.03 -30.44 -24.76
C LYS A 973 12.04 -31.81 -25.45
N MET A 974 11.71 -31.86 -26.74
CA MET A 974 11.75 -33.07 -27.58
C MET A 974 13.07 -33.22 -28.35
N GLY A 975 14.07 -32.36 -28.10
CA GLY A 975 15.38 -32.42 -28.75
C GLY A 975 15.43 -31.89 -30.18
N VAL A 976 14.39 -31.15 -30.61
CA VAL A 976 14.31 -30.57 -31.95
C VAL A 976 14.92 -29.18 -31.95
N ASP A 977 15.89 -28.92 -32.83
CA ASP A 977 16.43 -27.59 -33.07
C ASP A 977 15.39 -26.73 -33.81
N THR A 978 14.88 -25.72 -33.12
CA THR A 978 13.72 -24.93 -33.53
C THR A 978 14.00 -23.92 -34.64
N GLU A 979 15.28 -23.61 -34.93
CA GLU A 979 15.67 -22.66 -35.98
C GLU A 979 15.41 -23.22 -37.40
N GLU A 980 15.64 -24.51 -37.62
CA GLU A 980 15.46 -25.13 -38.95
C GLU A 980 13.98 -25.42 -39.25
N TYR A 981 13.21 -25.81 -38.23
CA TYR A 981 11.83 -26.27 -38.39
C TYR A 981 10.83 -25.13 -38.64
N LEU A 982 11.05 -23.95 -38.01
CA LEU A 982 10.20 -22.78 -38.19
C LEU A 982 10.32 -22.16 -39.60
N SER A 983 11.42 -22.40 -40.32
CA SER A 983 11.57 -21.98 -41.72
C SER A 983 10.70 -22.79 -42.70
N LYS A 984 10.25 -23.99 -42.32
CA LYS A 984 9.54 -24.95 -43.19
C LYS A 984 8.03 -25.06 -42.93
N MET A 985 7.48 -24.45 -41.87
CA MET A 985 6.13 -24.77 -41.35
C MET A 985 5.05 -23.69 -41.49
N PHE A 986 5.11 -22.82 -42.51
CA PHE A 986 3.96 -21.97 -42.86
C PHE A 986 2.90 -22.75 -43.70
N ASN A 987 2.08 -23.61 -43.08
CA ASN A 987 0.73 -23.92 -43.58
C ASN A 987 -0.18 -24.58 -42.50
N PRO A 988 -1.29 -23.97 -42.03
CA PRO A 988 -1.94 -24.37 -40.77
C PRO A 988 -3.03 -25.47 -40.86
N VAL A 989 -3.37 -25.98 -42.05
CA VAL A 989 -4.64 -26.71 -42.25
C VAL A 989 -4.61 -28.19 -41.82
N GLN A 990 -3.43 -28.81 -41.65
CA GLN A 990 -3.35 -30.26 -41.39
C GLN A 990 -3.35 -30.69 -39.90
N TRP A 991 -3.23 -29.76 -38.95
CA TRP A 991 -3.01 -30.13 -37.53
C TRP A 991 -4.30 -30.32 -36.71
N MET A 992 -5.39 -29.61 -37.03
CA MET A 992 -6.65 -29.67 -36.25
C MET A 992 -7.38 -31.02 -36.32
N SER A 993 -7.12 -31.87 -37.32
CA SER A 993 -7.84 -33.14 -37.47
C SER A 993 -7.34 -34.27 -36.56
N LYS A 994 -6.15 -34.14 -35.94
CA LYS A 994 -5.53 -35.21 -35.14
C LYS A 994 -5.78 -35.15 -33.63
N MET A 995 -6.21 -34.01 -33.08
CA MET A 995 -6.40 -33.85 -31.62
C MET A 995 -7.78 -34.24 -31.10
N LEU A 996 -8.77 -34.49 -31.97
CA LEU A 996 -10.16 -34.75 -31.58
C LEU A 996 -10.55 -36.25 -31.56
N LYS A 997 -9.68 -37.13 -31.05
CA LYS A 997 -10.13 -38.47 -30.63
C LYS A 997 -9.80 -38.71 -29.15
N PRO A 998 -10.81 -38.85 -28.27
CA PRO A 998 -10.59 -39.25 -26.89
C PRO A 998 -10.29 -40.76 -26.86
N LYS A 999 -9.36 -41.17 -26.00
CA LYS A 999 -9.26 -42.57 -25.57
C LYS A 999 -9.59 -42.66 -24.08
N LEU A 1000 -10.60 -43.49 -23.82
CA LEU A 1000 -10.94 -44.14 -22.55
C LEU A 1000 -9.73 -44.83 -21.92
#